data_AF-A0A095AVI8-F1
#
_entry.id   AF-A0A095AVI8-F1
#
_cell.length_a   1.000
_cell.length_b   1.000
_cell.length_c   1.000
_cell.angle_alpha   90.00
_cell.angle_beta   90.00
_cell.angle_gamma   90.00
#
_symmetry.space_group_name_H-M   'P 1'
#
loop_
_entity.id
_entity.type
_entity.pdbx_description
1 polymer ?
#
loop_
_entity_poly.entity_id
_entity_poly.type
_entity_poly.pdbx_seq_one_letter_code
_entity_poly.pdbx_strand_id
1 'polypeptide(L)'
;MVFKITERAMRHCGVNVKEMGIRGLWTYIESSGGNLSVYELHNQPLVIDAENFATACYREAALRCEFGGEYLAFKSYVQSLLKEFSICGVEPIFVFGGCHPKEGTKLNTLMKRNKEYFKQLSSALLIAKSTCSTELDIDIAPRLNRNVLVEILRESSIRYIACEREADISTAELAVHLQCLVTSGDSDFFIYRPNDNQVYNFIPFSTISRYSKKRSVPCSICKRSGASCYFMSCSILNNSGPFSKLKYPMLPLFAILVGNDMISNIRLPTIIDSLIHTSKLQRKSYYQRRIDAIFNWLLSFRDIEEPLSLVLSLYSENERDGIGKTIRLGISDYVLSSSGENLARELGFSTEHNISSSVSLSSKMGNLSIQDPTTCRGSYCEDASKFSKPILERNDDDDEDSIFHRWPKELIRRFRFLDLIPSLFDHMYVRNGAFSRLLMEDIKIPSSLDECMSKMRSAINGLIYGLENHLGTNGKLCGMENECVTEYRRNVDGDFTKTLMSMKPLKPPSAETPELSFLSFFSKLFNVNLEKDFKPLEIQGLAILLILWFRCSSHAQNEAKNIKTSPVALALSCCTIAMNSNREFLGRNRDVDGDFANSIRTHLDKCADVAKSNCCQEVNKRSFCIEQVHQLNELQSMTTGLKHLVAMIEVLCPFYMSNSNKFDSCSHFRNPFISFYPFWMLFASGRLLYWISRLLQNIDPSERFHKVMNEWLPKLLIRTNTGREQEDCASKDLTKLFNLIDKLNS
;
A
#
# COMPACT_ATOMS: atom_id res chain seq x y z
N MET A 1 30.85 6.32 14.88
CA MET A 1 30.72 5.38 16.02
C MET A 1 29.29 5.24 16.54
N VAL A 2 28.37 6.16 16.21
CA VAL A 2 26.94 6.16 16.65
C VAL A 2 26.03 5.19 15.84
N PHE A 3 26.45 4.72 14.67
CA PHE A 3 25.61 3.91 13.76
C PHE A 3 25.77 2.38 13.87
N LYS A 4 26.67 1.86 14.71
CA LYS A 4 26.71 0.41 15.02
C LYS A 4 25.69 0.01 16.10
N ILE A 5 25.05 0.99 16.73
CA ILE A 5 24.05 0.77 17.79
C ILE A 5 22.66 0.50 17.18
N THR A 6 22.35 1.03 16.00
CA THR A 6 21.04 0.83 15.33
C THR A 6 20.84 -0.57 14.77
N GLU A 7 21.89 -1.22 14.25
CA GLU A 7 21.81 -2.62 13.77
C GLU A 7 21.62 -3.63 14.92
N ARG A 8 22.13 -3.29 16.12
CA ARG A 8 21.96 -4.08 17.35
C ARG A 8 20.65 -3.77 18.07
N ALA A 9 20.14 -2.54 17.96
CA ALA A 9 18.86 -2.11 18.54
C ALA A 9 17.66 -2.78 17.85
N MET A 10 17.69 -2.99 16.53
CA MET A 10 16.64 -3.76 15.84
C MET A 10 16.55 -5.23 16.29
N ARG A 11 17.62 -5.79 16.87
CA ARG A 11 17.60 -7.14 17.46
C ARG A 11 17.19 -7.17 18.94
N HIS A 12 17.17 -6.03 19.63
CA HIS A 12 16.84 -5.93 21.06
C HIS A 12 15.45 -5.35 21.33
N CYS A 13 14.87 -4.60 20.40
CA CYS A 13 13.45 -4.33 20.41
C CYS A 13 12.75 -5.60 19.90
N GLY A 14 12.05 -6.32 20.77
CA GLY A 14 11.23 -7.50 20.44
C GLY A 14 10.02 -7.18 19.56
N VAL A 15 10.21 -6.38 18.52
CA VAL A 15 9.24 -6.12 17.46
C VAL A 15 9.22 -7.38 16.61
N ASN A 16 8.25 -8.25 16.89
CA ASN A 16 7.90 -9.34 16.00
C ASN A 16 7.70 -8.72 14.61
N VAL A 17 8.59 -9.04 13.67
CA VAL A 17 8.29 -8.89 12.24
C VAL A 17 6.95 -9.59 12.06
N LYS A 18 5.90 -8.81 11.78
CA LYS A 18 4.63 -9.38 11.34
C LYS A 18 4.95 -9.90 9.93
N GLU A 19 5.52 -11.11 9.87
CA GLU A 19 5.89 -11.80 8.64
C GLU A 19 4.59 -11.94 7.82
N MET A 20 4.52 -11.26 6.67
CA MET A 20 3.46 -11.45 5.69
C MET A 20 3.77 -12.72 4.89
N GLY A 21 2.73 -13.44 4.46
CA GLY A 21 2.85 -14.79 3.88
C GLY A 21 2.93 -15.90 4.93
N ILE A 22 3.80 -16.87 4.69
CA ILE A 22 4.00 -18.05 5.55
C ILE A 22 4.78 -17.67 6.81
N ARG A 23 4.10 -17.78 7.95
CA ARG A 23 4.64 -17.42 9.26
C ARG A 23 5.83 -18.31 9.65
N GLY A 24 6.93 -17.67 10.01
CA GLY A 24 8.20 -18.26 10.42
C GLY A 24 9.12 -18.63 9.27
N LEU A 25 8.67 -18.58 8.02
CA LEU A 25 9.45 -19.06 6.88
C LEU A 25 10.70 -18.21 6.65
N TRP A 26 10.56 -16.89 6.73
CA TRP A 26 11.70 -15.97 6.59
C TRP A 26 12.83 -16.34 7.55
N THR A 27 12.51 -16.39 8.85
CA THR A 27 13.47 -16.71 9.91
C THR A 27 14.10 -18.10 9.71
N TYR A 28 13.36 -19.05 9.12
CA TYR A 28 13.86 -20.39 8.82
C TYR A 28 14.88 -20.39 7.67
N ILE A 29 14.58 -19.67 6.59
CA ILE A 29 15.48 -19.51 5.44
C ILE A 29 16.78 -18.84 5.86
N GLU A 30 16.71 -17.76 6.61
CA GLU A 30 17.88 -17.00 7.06
C GLU A 30 18.76 -17.81 8.03
N SER A 31 18.15 -18.56 8.93
CA SER A 31 18.89 -19.35 9.93
C SER A 31 19.54 -20.62 9.38
N SER A 32 19.06 -21.10 8.22
CA SER A 32 19.58 -22.26 7.52
C SER A 32 20.59 -21.82 6.46
N GLY A 33 21.88 -21.88 6.80
CA GLY A 33 22.96 -21.46 5.91
C GLY A 33 22.89 -22.10 4.52
N GLY A 34 23.27 -21.34 3.49
CA GLY A 34 23.30 -21.81 2.10
C GLY A 34 22.00 -21.62 1.31
N ASN A 35 20.89 -21.21 1.93
CA ASN A 35 19.65 -20.86 1.22
C ASN A 35 19.70 -19.48 0.55
N LEU A 36 20.57 -18.60 1.02
CA LEU A 36 20.78 -17.26 0.47
C LEU A 36 22.24 -17.13 0.04
N SER A 37 22.47 -16.55 -1.13
CA SER A 37 23.79 -16.23 -1.66
C SER A 37 24.01 -14.73 -1.72
N VAL A 38 25.25 -14.28 -1.55
CA VAL A 38 25.60 -12.86 -1.71
C VAL A 38 25.39 -12.45 -3.17
N TYR A 39 24.80 -11.30 -3.38
CA TYR A 39 24.50 -10.76 -4.69
C TYR A 39 24.80 -9.25 -4.76
N GLU A 40 25.21 -8.78 -5.94
CA GLU A 40 25.47 -7.37 -6.21
C GLU A 40 24.46 -6.84 -7.21
N LEU A 41 23.52 -6.05 -6.72
CA LEU A 41 22.47 -5.42 -7.52
C LEU A 41 23.04 -4.21 -8.29
N HIS A 42 23.13 -4.33 -9.62
CA HIS A 42 23.78 -3.37 -10.51
C HIS A 42 23.27 -3.50 -11.96
N ASN A 43 23.02 -2.37 -12.63
CA ASN A 43 22.69 -2.28 -14.07
C ASN A 43 21.61 -3.26 -14.55
N GLN A 44 20.46 -3.31 -13.87
CA GLN A 44 19.39 -4.24 -14.20
C GLN A 44 18.02 -3.79 -13.70
N PRO A 45 16.93 -4.22 -14.37
CA PRO A 45 15.58 -4.01 -13.87
C PRO A 45 15.31 -4.82 -12.60
N LEU A 46 14.47 -4.27 -11.73
CA LEU A 46 14.03 -4.87 -10.49
C LEU A 46 12.53 -4.66 -10.32
N VAL A 47 11.76 -5.75 -10.35
CA VAL A 47 10.32 -5.72 -10.06
C VAL A 47 10.11 -5.76 -8.54
N ILE A 48 9.28 -4.86 -8.04
CA ILE A 48 9.09 -4.59 -6.60
C ILE A 48 7.62 -4.73 -6.24
N ASP A 49 7.32 -5.56 -5.24
CA ASP A 49 6.04 -5.55 -4.53
C ASP A 49 5.89 -4.25 -3.74
N ALA A 50 5.00 -3.38 -4.22
CA ALA A 50 4.95 -1.98 -3.79
C ALA A 50 4.34 -1.77 -2.39
N GLU A 51 3.31 -2.52 -2.01
CA GLU A 51 2.65 -2.39 -0.70
C GLU A 51 3.59 -2.88 0.42
N ASN A 52 4.30 -3.98 0.16
CA ASN A 52 5.33 -4.49 1.06
C ASN A 52 6.50 -3.49 1.17
N PHE A 53 7.01 -3.00 0.04
CA PHE A 53 8.08 -1.99 0.00
C PHE A 53 7.72 -0.74 0.82
N ALA A 54 6.50 -0.21 0.65
CA ALA A 54 6.05 0.98 1.38
C ALA A 54 6.09 0.75 2.89
N THR A 55 5.56 -0.39 3.34
CA THR A 55 5.51 -0.75 4.76
C THR A 55 6.92 -0.98 5.33
N ALA A 56 7.78 -1.68 4.59
CA ALA A 56 9.17 -1.93 4.99
C ALA A 56 9.97 -0.63 5.10
N CYS A 57 9.90 0.24 4.09
CA CYS A 57 10.56 1.55 4.12
C CYS A 57 10.12 2.41 5.30
N TYR A 58 8.82 2.44 5.59
CA TYR A 58 8.29 3.22 6.71
C TYR A 58 8.85 2.74 8.06
N ARG A 59 8.97 1.42 8.25
CA ARG A 59 9.53 0.79 9.44
C ARG A 59 11.04 0.98 9.56
N GLU A 60 11.80 0.75 8.48
CA GLU A 60 13.26 0.94 8.46
C GLU A 60 13.66 2.39 8.71
N ALA A 61 12.83 3.33 8.27
CA ALA A 61 12.97 4.75 8.55
C ALA A 61 12.63 5.13 10.00
N ALA A 62 12.10 4.19 10.81
CA ALA A 62 11.64 4.40 12.18
C ALA A 62 10.67 5.58 12.32
N LEU A 63 9.75 5.73 11.34
CA LEU A 63 8.79 6.82 11.32
C LEU A 63 7.65 6.56 12.30
N ARG A 64 7.16 7.64 12.90
CA ARG A 64 6.10 7.62 13.91
C ARG A 64 4.76 7.27 13.28
N CYS A 65 4.07 6.26 13.80
CA CYS A 65 2.78 5.78 13.28
C CYS A 65 1.60 6.37 14.05
N GLU A 66 1.79 6.68 15.33
CA GLU A 66 0.72 7.02 16.26
C GLU A 66 0.04 8.36 15.97
N PHE A 67 0.68 9.25 15.20
CA PHE A 67 0.13 10.56 14.82
C PHE A 67 -0.57 10.54 13.46
N GLY A 68 -0.79 9.36 12.87
CA GLY A 68 -1.47 9.23 11.56
C GLY A 68 -0.57 9.44 10.35
N GLY A 69 0.76 9.51 10.53
CA GLY A 69 1.76 9.44 9.45
C GLY A 69 2.72 10.63 9.36
N GLU A 70 3.96 10.36 8.96
CA GLU A 70 5.03 11.35 8.71
C GLU A 70 5.41 11.36 7.21
N TYR A 71 4.50 11.90 6.39
CA TYR A 71 4.55 11.67 4.94
C TYR A 71 5.66 12.44 4.21
N LEU A 72 6.08 13.62 4.70
CA LEU A 72 7.24 14.32 4.13
C LEU A 72 8.55 13.58 4.45
N ALA A 73 8.65 13.01 5.65
CA ALA A 73 9.80 12.21 6.05
C ALA A 73 9.85 10.88 5.27
N PHE A 74 8.70 10.23 5.09
CA PHE A 74 8.57 9.04 4.24
C PHE A 74 9.00 9.32 2.79
N LYS A 75 8.54 10.45 2.23
CA LYS A 75 8.99 10.91 0.91
C LYS A 75 10.50 11.07 0.82
N SER A 76 11.11 11.77 1.78
CA SER A 76 12.56 11.99 1.80
C SER A 76 13.33 10.67 1.86
N TYR A 77 12.85 9.70 2.64
CA TYR A 77 13.44 8.36 2.75
C TYR A 77 13.39 7.60 1.41
N VAL A 78 12.20 7.50 0.81
CA VAL A 78 12.00 6.75 -0.43
C VAL A 78 12.78 7.38 -1.58
N GLN A 79 12.79 8.71 -1.71
CA GLN A 79 13.58 9.40 -2.73
C GLN A 79 15.08 9.15 -2.58
N SER A 80 15.59 9.10 -1.35
CA SER A 80 16.98 8.71 -1.10
C SER A 80 17.26 7.29 -1.57
N LEU A 81 16.36 6.34 -1.34
CA LEU A 81 16.55 4.95 -1.78
C LEU A 81 16.46 4.80 -3.31
N LEU A 82 15.50 5.48 -3.95
CA LEU A 82 15.39 5.53 -5.42
C LEU A 82 16.65 6.14 -6.06
N LYS A 83 17.25 7.14 -5.42
CA LYS A 83 18.53 7.71 -5.86
C LYS A 83 19.66 6.68 -5.81
N GLU A 84 19.73 5.85 -4.76
CA GLU A 84 20.73 4.78 -4.67
C GLU A 84 20.53 3.69 -5.75
N PHE A 85 19.28 3.33 -6.06
CA PHE A 85 18.97 2.49 -7.22
C PHE A 85 19.49 3.12 -8.52
N SER A 86 19.19 4.41 -8.75
CA SER A 86 19.66 5.13 -9.93
C SER A 86 21.19 5.18 -10.03
N ILE A 87 21.91 5.44 -8.93
CA ILE A 87 23.39 5.43 -8.88
C ILE A 87 23.95 4.07 -9.30
N CYS A 88 23.27 2.98 -8.95
CA CYS A 88 23.68 1.62 -9.30
C CYS A 88 23.19 1.14 -10.68
N GLY A 89 22.47 1.99 -11.42
CA GLY A 89 21.85 1.62 -12.70
C GLY A 89 20.70 0.62 -12.56
N VAL A 90 20.07 0.57 -11.38
CA VAL A 90 18.93 -0.30 -11.11
C VAL A 90 17.67 0.42 -11.55
N GLU A 91 16.84 -0.26 -12.35
CA GLU A 91 15.58 0.30 -12.84
C GLU A 91 14.39 -0.34 -12.11
N PRO A 92 13.85 0.32 -11.07
CA PRO A 92 12.76 -0.25 -10.28
C PRO A 92 11.42 -0.17 -11.01
N ILE A 93 10.62 -1.23 -10.90
CA ILE A 93 9.28 -1.35 -11.47
C ILE A 93 8.33 -1.77 -10.35
N PHE A 94 7.40 -0.90 -9.97
CA PHE A 94 6.54 -1.14 -8.82
C PHE A 94 5.20 -1.77 -9.23
N VAL A 95 4.82 -2.87 -8.59
CA VAL A 95 3.53 -3.54 -8.81
C VAL A 95 2.67 -3.39 -7.55
N PHE A 96 1.48 -2.83 -7.71
CA PHE A 96 0.51 -2.60 -6.63
C PHE A 96 -0.64 -3.60 -6.70
N GLY A 97 -1.17 -3.99 -5.54
CA GLY A 97 -2.42 -4.74 -5.45
C GLY A 97 -3.64 -3.91 -5.87
N GLY A 98 -4.54 -4.56 -6.60
CA GLY A 98 -5.87 -4.08 -6.96
C GLY A 98 -6.92 -4.40 -5.89
N CYS A 99 -8.09 -4.86 -6.33
CA CYS A 99 -9.17 -5.30 -5.46
C CYS A 99 -8.82 -6.61 -4.76
N HIS A 100 -9.50 -6.93 -3.66
CA HIS A 100 -9.37 -8.25 -3.06
C HIS A 100 -9.91 -9.37 -3.99
N PRO A 101 -9.56 -10.65 -3.75
CA PRO A 101 -10.08 -11.76 -4.53
C PRO A 101 -11.62 -11.77 -4.55
N LYS A 102 -12.20 -12.06 -5.73
CA LYS A 102 -13.65 -12.00 -6.02
C LYS A 102 -14.49 -12.81 -5.03
N GLU A 103 -13.94 -13.92 -4.55
CA GLU A 103 -14.54 -14.91 -3.66
C GLU A 103 -14.68 -14.41 -2.21
N GLY A 104 -14.00 -13.31 -1.84
CA GLY A 104 -14.03 -12.77 -0.47
C GLY A 104 -13.17 -13.56 0.52
N THR A 105 -12.24 -14.39 0.04
CA THR A 105 -11.37 -15.26 0.85
C THR A 105 -10.49 -14.48 1.84
N LYS A 106 -10.15 -13.22 1.55
CA LYS A 106 -9.34 -12.36 2.44
C LYS A 106 -10.09 -11.88 3.69
N LEU A 107 -11.42 -11.93 3.71
CA LEU A 107 -12.25 -11.34 4.77
C LEU A 107 -11.85 -11.80 6.18
N ASN A 108 -11.69 -13.12 6.38
CA ASN A 108 -11.32 -13.68 7.69
C ASN A 108 -9.95 -13.17 8.15
N THR A 109 -8.99 -13.06 7.23
CA THR A 109 -7.65 -12.54 7.50
C THR A 109 -7.70 -11.05 7.87
N LEU A 110 -8.52 -10.25 7.18
CA LEU A 110 -8.74 -8.84 7.52
C LEU A 110 -9.39 -8.68 8.90
N MET A 111 -10.44 -9.45 9.21
CA MET A 111 -11.10 -9.44 10.52
C MET A 111 -10.12 -9.78 11.64
N LYS A 112 -9.32 -10.84 11.48
CA LYS A 112 -8.31 -11.26 12.45
C LYS A 112 -7.25 -10.18 12.68
N ARG A 113 -6.70 -9.62 11.60
CA ARG A 113 -5.70 -8.53 11.66
C ARG A 113 -6.26 -7.30 12.38
N ASN A 114 -7.53 -6.95 12.14
CA ASN A 114 -8.15 -5.81 12.80
C ASN A 114 -8.46 -6.05 14.29
N LYS A 115 -8.85 -7.28 14.68
CA LYS A 115 -8.94 -7.64 16.11
C LYS A 115 -7.59 -7.53 16.81
N GLU A 116 -6.50 -7.92 16.16
CA GLU A 116 -5.15 -7.76 16.70
C GLU A 116 -4.77 -6.28 16.86
N TYR A 117 -5.01 -5.44 15.84
CA TYR A 117 -4.75 -4.00 15.92
C TYR A 117 -5.59 -3.34 17.02
N PHE A 118 -6.86 -3.72 17.17
CA PHE A 118 -7.71 -3.22 18.24
C PHE A 118 -7.11 -3.53 19.62
N LYS A 119 -6.67 -4.78 19.85
CA LYS A 119 -6.03 -5.18 21.12
C LYS A 119 -4.74 -4.41 21.38
N GLN A 120 -3.91 -4.22 20.35
CA GLN A 120 -2.67 -3.45 20.45
C GLN A 120 -2.96 -1.99 20.81
N LEU A 121 -3.87 -1.34 20.08
CA LEU A 121 -4.25 0.05 20.31
C LEU A 121 -4.89 0.25 21.68
N SER A 122 -5.82 -0.62 22.08
CA SER A 122 -6.47 -0.58 23.39
C SER A 122 -5.45 -0.67 24.54
N SER A 123 -4.51 -1.61 24.43
CA SER A 123 -3.44 -1.78 25.42
C SER A 123 -2.52 -0.55 25.47
N ALA A 124 -2.11 -0.03 24.31
CA ALA A 124 -1.24 1.14 24.22
C ALA A 124 -1.91 2.41 24.82
N LEU A 125 -3.19 2.64 24.53
CA LEU A 125 -3.95 3.77 25.07
C LEU A 125 -4.11 3.67 26.60
N LEU A 126 -4.34 2.47 27.14
CA LEU A 126 -4.42 2.25 28.58
C LEU A 126 -3.09 2.57 29.28
N ILE A 127 -1.98 2.09 28.71
CA ILE A 127 -0.61 2.36 29.23
C ILE A 127 -0.30 3.86 29.15
N ALA A 128 -0.61 4.52 28.04
CA ALA A 128 -0.35 5.95 27.92
C ALA A 128 -1.15 6.79 28.91
N LYS A 129 -2.39 6.38 29.20
CA LYS A 129 -3.22 7.02 30.22
C LYS A 129 -2.65 6.82 31.63
N SER A 130 -2.18 5.62 31.98
CA SER A 130 -1.63 5.33 33.31
C SER A 130 -0.26 5.96 33.55
N THR A 131 0.56 6.08 32.51
CA THR A 131 1.92 6.66 32.57
C THR A 131 1.96 8.15 32.24
N CYS A 132 0.81 8.77 31.91
CA CYS A 132 0.73 10.12 31.36
C CYS A 132 1.66 10.34 30.15
N SER A 133 1.84 9.30 29.33
CA SER A 133 2.69 9.37 28.14
C SER A 133 2.09 10.29 27.08
N THR A 134 2.99 10.99 26.38
CA THR A 134 2.69 11.83 25.21
C THR A 134 2.80 11.06 23.90
N GLU A 135 3.20 9.79 23.95
CA GLU A 135 3.66 8.98 22.82
C GLU A 135 3.18 7.52 22.96
N LEU A 136 2.95 6.84 21.84
CA LEU A 136 2.51 5.45 21.79
C LEU A 136 3.51 4.63 20.99
N ASP A 137 4.04 3.56 21.60
CA ASP A 137 4.83 2.56 20.88
C ASP A 137 3.89 1.59 20.15
N ILE A 138 3.56 1.89 18.90
CA ILE A 138 2.59 1.13 18.11
C ILE A 138 2.97 1.06 16.63
N ASP A 139 2.86 -0.14 16.05
CA ASP A 139 3.12 -0.41 14.64
C ASP A 139 1.80 -0.64 13.87
N ILE A 140 0.97 0.41 13.80
CA ILE A 140 -0.18 0.46 12.90
C ILE A 140 0.17 1.39 11.75
N ALA A 141 0.45 0.82 10.58
CA ALA A 141 0.85 1.60 9.41
C ALA A 141 -0.18 2.70 9.04
N PRO A 142 0.28 3.93 8.70
CA PRO A 142 -0.60 5.04 8.33
C PRO A 142 -1.42 4.80 7.07
N ARG A 143 -2.53 5.55 6.95
CA ARG A 143 -3.52 5.39 5.88
C ARG A 143 -2.97 5.69 4.48
N LEU A 144 -2.15 6.74 4.34
CA LEU A 144 -1.76 7.27 3.03
C LEU A 144 -0.43 6.71 2.51
N ASN A 145 0.16 5.69 3.14
CA ASN A 145 1.45 5.12 2.71
C ASN A 145 1.47 4.77 1.22
N ARG A 146 0.44 4.05 0.75
CA ARG A 146 0.25 3.72 -0.67
C ARG A 146 0.15 4.97 -1.54
N ASN A 147 -0.72 5.91 -1.17
CA ASN A 147 -0.98 7.11 -1.96
C ASN A 147 0.26 7.99 -2.09
N VAL A 148 1.01 8.17 -0.99
CA VAL A 148 2.23 8.95 -0.98
C VAL A 148 3.34 8.26 -1.78
N LEU A 149 3.46 6.93 -1.71
CA LEU A 149 4.39 6.19 -2.57
C LEU A 149 4.07 6.45 -4.05
N VAL A 150 2.81 6.35 -4.46
CA VAL A 150 2.39 6.64 -5.85
C VAL A 150 2.76 8.06 -6.26
N GLU A 151 2.52 9.07 -5.41
CA GLU A 151 2.92 10.46 -5.68
C GLU A 151 4.44 10.58 -5.88
N ILE A 152 5.24 9.91 -5.06
CA ILE A 152 6.71 9.91 -5.17
C ILE A 152 7.17 9.26 -6.48
N LEU A 153 6.62 8.09 -6.81
CA LEU A 153 6.98 7.36 -8.04
C LEU A 153 6.63 8.18 -9.28
N ARG A 154 5.45 8.81 -9.30
CA ARG A 154 5.01 9.69 -10.38
C ARG A 154 5.91 10.91 -10.54
N GLU A 155 6.22 11.60 -9.44
CA GLU A 155 7.13 12.76 -9.46
C GLU A 155 8.56 12.38 -9.89
N SER A 156 8.97 11.14 -9.61
CA SER A 156 10.30 10.62 -9.97
C SER A 156 10.32 9.91 -11.32
N SER A 157 9.20 9.90 -12.06
CA SER A 157 9.02 9.19 -13.34
C SER A 157 9.41 7.70 -13.28
N ILE A 158 9.18 7.05 -12.13
CA ILE A 158 9.38 5.61 -11.95
C ILE A 158 8.15 4.86 -12.43
N ARG A 159 8.36 3.75 -13.15
CA ARG A 159 7.29 2.92 -13.69
C ARG A 159 6.58 2.14 -12.58
N TYR A 160 5.26 2.19 -12.60
CA TYR A 160 4.41 1.44 -11.68
C TYR A 160 3.07 1.08 -12.32
N ILE A 161 2.45 0.00 -11.83
CA ILE A 161 1.16 -0.49 -12.31
C ILE A 161 0.39 -1.18 -11.18
N ALA A 162 -0.94 -1.08 -11.20
CA ALA A 162 -1.82 -1.82 -10.31
C ALA A 162 -2.42 -3.05 -11.01
N CYS A 163 -2.35 -4.19 -10.33
CA CYS A 163 -3.04 -5.40 -10.74
C CYS A 163 -4.56 -5.21 -10.63
N GLU A 164 -5.33 -6.04 -11.33
CA GLU A 164 -6.79 -6.04 -11.19
C GLU A 164 -7.18 -6.48 -9.76
N ARG A 165 -6.51 -7.54 -9.32
CA ARG A 165 -6.68 -8.18 -8.01
C ARG A 165 -5.36 -8.15 -7.23
N GLU A 166 -5.07 -9.14 -6.40
CA GLU A 166 -3.82 -9.20 -5.63
C GLU A 166 -2.57 -9.19 -6.54
N ALA A 167 -1.47 -8.63 -6.01
CA ALA A 167 -0.26 -8.37 -6.79
C ALA A 167 0.80 -9.45 -6.66
N ASP A 168 0.77 -10.31 -5.64
CA ASP A 168 1.93 -11.14 -5.27
C ASP A 168 2.40 -12.04 -6.43
N ILE A 169 1.48 -12.85 -6.98
CA ILE A 169 1.74 -13.70 -8.15
C ILE A 169 2.09 -12.85 -9.37
N SER A 170 1.29 -11.83 -9.68
CA SER A 170 1.48 -10.97 -10.86
C SER A 170 2.84 -10.25 -10.86
N THR A 171 3.34 -9.89 -9.67
CA THR A 171 4.66 -9.30 -9.45
C THR A 171 5.76 -10.29 -9.81
N ALA A 172 5.64 -11.54 -9.35
CA ALA A 172 6.56 -12.61 -9.70
C ALA A 172 6.49 -12.98 -11.19
N GLU A 173 5.29 -13.08 -11.77
CA GLU A 173 5.08 -13.37 -13.20
C GLU A 173 5.65 -12.27 -14.10
N LEU A 174 5.48 -10.99 -13.74
CA LEU A 174 6.09 -9.87 -14.46
C LEU A 174 7.62 -9.98 -14.47
N ALA A 175 8.22 -10.32 -13.32
CA ALA A 175 9.66 -10.46 -13.23
C ALA A 175 10.20 -11.61 -14.09
N VAL A 176 9.49 -12.75 -14.09
CA VAL A 176 9.81 -13.91 -14.95
C VAL A 176 9.69 -13.54 -16.42
N HIS A 177 8.60 -12.86 -16.82
CA HIS A 177 8.38 -12.42 -18.20
C HIS A 177 9.48 -11.45 -18.67
N LEU A 178 9.84 -10.47 -17.85
CA LEU A 178 10.92 -9.52 -18.12
C LEU A 178 12.34 -10.10 -17.91
N GLN A 179 12.44 -11.37 -17.50
CA GLN A 179 13.70 -12.07 -17.19
C GLN A 179 14.58 -11.29 -16.20
N CYS A 180 13.96 -10.71 -15.17
CA CYS A 180 14.62 -9.84 -14.21
C CYS A 180 14.43 -10.31 -12.76
N LEU A 181 14.97 -9.53 -11.82
CA LEU A 181 14.87 -9.83 -10.40
C LEU A 181 13.54 -9.34 -9.85
N VAL A 182 13.01 -10.08 -8.88
CA VAL A 182 11.89 -9.63 -8.06
C VAL A 182 12.31 -9.44 -6.62
N THR A 183 11.72 -8.46 -5.94
CA THR A 183 11.90 -8.24 -4.51
C THR A 183 10.58 -8.00 -3.79
N SER A 184 10.48 -8.59 -2.61
CA SER A 184 9.41 -8.42 -1.63
C SER A 184 9.96 -8.84 -0.26
N GLY A 185 9.32 -8.37 0.80
CA GLY A 185 9.47 -8.88 2.17
C GLY A 185 8.41 -9.91 2.54
N ASP A 186 7.52 -10.28 1.62
CA ASP A 186 6.54 -11.36 1.82
C ASP A 186 7.22 -12.72 1.60
N SER A 187 7.01 -13.66 2.52
CA SER A 187 7.67 -14.96 2.47
C SER A 187 7.07 -15.91 1.43
N ASP A 188 5.88 -15.61 0.87
CA ASP A 188 5.29 -16.36 -0.24
C ASP A 188 6.20 -16.33 -1.49
N PHE A 189 7.00 -15.26 -1.67
CA PHE A 189 7.96 -15.15 -2.77
C PHE A 189 9.10 -16.17 -2.72
N PHE A 190 9.35 -16.84 -1.58
CA PHE A 190 10.27 -17.98 -1.52
C PHE A 190 9.70 -19.25 -2.17
N ILE A 191 8.37 -19.34 -2.27
CA ILE A 191 7.64 -20.54 -2.71
C ILE A 191 7.38 -20.50 -4.22
N TYR A 192 7.09 -19.33 -4.79
CA TYR A 192 6.75 -19.19 -6.21
C TYR A 192 7.76 -19.86 -7.14
N ARG A 193 7.27 -20.65 -8.09
CA ARG A 193 8.09 -21.26 -9.14
C ARG A 193 7.35 -21.21 -10.49
N PRO A 194 8.08 -21.01 -11.60
CA PRO A 194 7.51 -21.17 -12.93
C PRO A 194 7.21 -22.64 -13.23
N ASN A 195 6.21 -22.89 -14.08
CA ASN A 195 5.90 -24.23 -14.58
C ASN A 195 6.97 -24.78 -15.51
N ASP A 196 7.67 -23.91 -16.22
CA ASP A 196 8.68 -24.27 -17.21
C ASP A 196 10.10 -24.13 -16.65
N ASN A 197 11.11 -24.42 -17.47
CA ASN A 197 12.53 -24.22 -17.16
C ASN A 197 12.96 -22.74 -17.06
N GLN A 198 12.02 -21.81 -16.86
CA GLN A 198 12.29 -20.40 -16.69
C GLN A 198 12.99 -20.14 -15.35
N VAL A 199 13.83 -19.10 -15.31
CA VAL A 199 14.60 -18.76 -14.11
C VAL A 199 13.82 -17.74 -13.30
N TYR A 200 13.56 -18.07 -12.03
CA TYR A 200 12.98 -17.16 -11.05
C TYR A 200 14.05 -16.72 -10.05
N ASN A 201 14.28 -15.41 -9.98
CA ASN A 201 15.33 -14.80 -9.17
C ASN A 201 14.73 -13.85 -8.14
N PHE A 202 14.70 -14.29 -6.88
CA PHE A 202 14.12 -13.53 -5.77
C PHE A 202 15.20 -12.94 -4.86
N ILE A 203 15.14 -11.63 -4.65
CA ILE A 203 15.90 -10.91 -3.63
C ILE A 203 14.94 -10.55 -2.49
N PRO A 204 15.20 -11.01 -1.27
CA PRO A 204 14.39 -10.59 -0.14
C PRO A 204 14.68 -9.12 0.22
N PHE A 205 13.65 -8.26 0.27
CA PHE A 205 13.82 -6.79 0.27
C PHE A 205 14.72 -6.27 1.39
N SER A 206 14.53 -6.77 2.62
CA SER A 206 15.30 -6.34 3.80
C SER A 206 16.80 -6.67 3.73
N THR A 207 17.23 -7.46 2.75
CA THR A 207 18.64 -7.76 2.52
C THR A 207 19.32 -6.73 1.62
N ILE A 208 18.55 -5.88 0.93
CA ILE A 208 19.10 -4.84 0.04
C ILE A 208 19.74 -3.75 0.90
N SER A 209 21.05 -3.55 0.72
CA SER A 209 21.79 -2.52 1.43
C SER A 209 21.27 -1.14 1.06
N ARG A 210 21.08 -0.28 2.06
CA ARG A 210 20.61 1.09 1.89
C ARG A 210 21.54 1.99 1.06
N TYR A 211 22.83 1.65 0.99
CA TYR A 211 23.82 2.51 0.36
C TYR A 211 24.58 1.77 -0.74
N SER A 212 24.80 2.46 -1.84
CA SER A 212 25.64 2.00 -2.93
C SER A 212 27.11 1.96 -2.52
N LYS A 213 27.83 1.00 -3.11
CA LYS A 213 29.29 0.84 -2.99
C LYS A 213 29.91 0.92 -4.36
N LYS A 214 31.03 1.63 -4.48
CA LYS A 214 31.79 1.68 -5.73
C LYS A 214 32.54 0.35 -5.93
N ARG A 215 32.44 -0.24 -7.12
CA ARG A 215 33.26 -1.40 -7.50
C ARG A 215 34.72 -0.97 -7.65
N SER A 216 35.64 -1.80 -7.14
CA SER A 216 37.08 -1.61 -7.32
C SER A 216 37.48 -1.76 -8.79
N VAL A 217 36.90 -2.74 -9.47
CA VAL A 217 37.07 -2.98 -10.91
C VAL A 217 35.72 -2.73 -11.61
N PRO A 218 35.62 -1.74 -12.49
CA PRO A 218 34.39 -1.49 -13.25
C PRO A 218 33.99 -2.69 -14.11
N CYS A 219 32.68 -2.94 -14.22
CA CYS A 219 32.17 -3.96 -15.14
C CYS A 219 32.41 -3.55 -16.60
N SER A 220 32.29 -4.50 -17.53
CA SER A 220 32.49 -4.26 -18.97
C SER A 220 31.59 -3.15 -19.52
N ILE A 221 30.34 -3.08 -19.07
CA ILE A 221 29.35 -2.07 -19.49
C ILE A 221 29.79 -0.68 -19.02
N CYS A 222 30.05 -0.50 -17.72
CA CYS A 222 30.50 0.77 -17.16
C CYS A 222 31.85 1.22 -17.73
N LYS A 223 32.76 0.28 -18.01
CA LYS A 223 34.04 0.57 -18.65
C LYS A 223 33.87 1.13 -20.06
N ARG A 224 32.91 0.61 -20.84
CA ARG A 224 32.60 1.10 -22.19
C ARG A 224 31.89 2.46 -22.18
N SER A 225 30.99 2.69 -21.23
CA SER A 225 30.25 3.96 -21.12
C SER A 225 31.04 5.07 -20.42
N GLY A 226 32.17 4.75 -19.78
CA GLY A 226 32.92 5.70 -18.95
C GLY A 226 32.23 6.05 -17.63
N ALA A 227 31.12 5.38 -17.30
CA ALA A 227 30.36 5.64 -16.08
C ALA A 227 31.03 5.02 -14.84
N SER A 228 30.82 5.66 -13.68
CA SER A 228 31.23 5.06 -12.41
C SER A 228 30.41 3.81 -12.10
N CYS A 229 31.06 2.75 -11.66
CA CYS A 229 30.44 1.46 -11.42
C CYS A 229 30.10 1.30 -9.92
N TYR A 230 28.80 1.36 -9.59
CA TYR A 230 28.28 1.23 -8.23
C TYR A 230 27.31 0.05 -8.14
N PHE A 231 27.23 -0.58 -6.98
CA PHE A 231 26.30 -1.67 -6.71
C PHE A 231 25.70 -1.56 -5.30
N MET A 232 24.53 -2.16 -5.10
CA MET A 232 23.95 -2.38 -3.78
C MET A 232 24.19 -3.84 -3.40
N SER A 233 24.78 -4.07 -2.22
CA SER A 233 24.95 -5.44 -1.71
C SER A 233 23.60 -5.98 -1.26
N CYS A 234 23.24 -7.20 -1.64
CA CYS A 234 22.05 -7.88 -1.14
C CYS A 234 22.23 -9.40 -1.08
N SER A 235 21.18 -10.12 -0.70
CA SER A 235 21.14 -11.58 -0.79
C SER A 235 20.11 -12.02 -1.81
N ILE A 236 20.41 -13.09 -2.54
CA ILE A 236 19.49 -13.72 -3.50
C ILE A 236 19.18 -15.14 -3.06
N LEU A 237 17.95 -15.60 -3.33
CA LEU A 237 17.56 -16.99 -3.12
C LEU A 237 18.48 -17.92 -3.91
N ASN A 238 19.15 -18.84 -3.19
CA ASN A 238 19.98 -19.86 -3.81
C ASN A 238 19.09 -21.01 -4.28
N ASN A 239 18.80 -21.07 -5.58
CA ASN A 239 18.01 -22.13 -6.20
C ASN A 239 18.68 -23.53 -6.17
N SER A 240 19.91 -23.63 -5.66
CA SER A 240 20.62 -24.89 -5.37
C SER A 240 20.84 -25.13 -3.87
N GLY A 241 20.28 -24.27 -3.02
CA GLY A 241 20.43 -24.36 -1.57
C GLY A 241 19.62 -25.50 -0.94
N PRO A 242 19.79 -25.75 0.38
CA PRO A 242 19.05 -26.77 1.10
C PRO A 242 17.53 -26.71 0.92
N PHE A 243 16.95 -25.50 0.89
CA PHE A 243 15.51 -25.29 0.74
C PHE A 243 14.99 -25.70 -0.65
N SER A 244 15.81 -25.56 -1.69
CA SER A 244 15.47 -25.93 -3.07
C SER A 244 15.42 -27.45 -3.32
N LYS A 245 15.68 -28.27 -2.29
CA LYS A 245 15.46 -29.71 -2.34
C LYS A 245 13.98 -30.07 -2.49
N LEU A 246 13.06 -29.27 -1.91
CA LEU A 246 11.64 -29.36 -2.26
C LEU A 246 11.42 -28.59 -3.56
N LYS A 247 10.86 -29.29 -4.56
CA LYS A 247 10.49 -28.73 -5.85
C LYS A 247 8.98 -28.75 -6.02
N TYR A 248 8.48 -28.15 -7.08
CA TYR A 248 7.07 -28.31 -7.45
C TYR A 248 6.75 -29.81 -7.68
N PRO A 249 5.56 -30.31 -7.26
CA PRO A 249 4.49 -29.63 -6.51
C PRO A 249 4.64 -29.70 -4.96
N MET A 250 5.71 -30.33 -4.44
CA MET A 250 5.95 -30.46 -3.00
C MET A 250 6.18 -29.13 -2.27
N LEU A 251 6.82 -28.17 -2.91
CA LEU A 251 7.13 -26.87 -2.31
C LEU A 251 5.87 -26.03 -2.02
N PRO A 252 4.90 -25.90 -2.94
CA PRO A 252 3.58 -25.35 -2.62
C PRO A 252 2.80 -26.16 -1.57
N LEU A 253 2.85 -27.50 -1.61
CA LEU A 253 2.23 -28.32 -0.57
C LEU A 253 2.82 -28.01 0.81
N PHE A 254 4.16 -27.88 0.90
CA PHE A 254 4.85 -27.46 2.10
C PHE A 254 4.28 -26.15 2.67
N ALA A 255 4.11 -25.12 1.83
CA ALA A 255 3.55 -23.83 2.25
C ALA A 255 2.15 -23.97 2.88
N ILE A 256 1.30 -24.77 2.24
CA ILE A 256 -0.09 -25.03 2.67
C ILE A 256 -0.13 -25.79 4.01
N LEU A 257 0.75 -26.78 4.21
CA LEU A 257 0.81 -27.58 5.44
C LEU A 257 1.41 -26.80 6.62
N VAL A 258 2.39 -25.94 6.37
CA VAL A 258 2.92 -25.01 7.39
C VAL A 258 1.80 -24.08 7.84
N GLY A 259 1.01 -23.61 6.88
CA GLY A 259 -0.07 -22.65 7.04
C GLY A 259 0.33 -21.29 6.45
N ASN A 260 -0.46 -20.79 5.52
CA ASN A 260 -0.29 -19.48 4.90
C ASN A 260 -1.49 -18.56 5.21
N ASP A 261 -1.50 -17.36 4.64
CA ASP A 261 -2.54 -16.34 4.86
C ASP A 261 -3.96 -16.78 4.41
N MET A 262 -4.06 -17.88 3.64
CA MET A 262 -5.30 -18.40 3.06
C MET A 262 -5.79 -19.69 3.75
N ILE A 263 -4.86 -20.54 4.20
CA ILE A 263 -5.14 -21.87 4.75
C ILE A 263 -4.32 -22.07 6.04
N SER A 264 -4.99 -22.12 7.19
CA SER A 264 -4.31 -22.25 8.50
C SER A 264 -4.71 -23.48 9.33
N ASN A 265 -5.68 -24.28 8.88
CA ASN A 265 -6.36 -25.30 9.71
C ASN A 265 -6.23 -26.73 9.16
N ILE A 266 -5.17 -27.01 8.38
CA ILE A 266 -4.93 -28.37 7.90
C ILE A 266 -4.42 -29.24 9.04
N ARG A 267 -5.09 -30.38 9.25
CA ARG A 267 -4.67 -31.42 10.20
C ARG A 267 -3.40 -32.06 9.68
N LEU A 268 -2.43 -32.21 10.57
CA LEU A 268 -1.14 -32.81 10.25
C LEU A 268 -1.06 -34.22 10.83
N PRO A 269 -0.41 -35.17 10.13
CA PRO A 269 -0.15 -36.51 10.66
C PRO A 269 0.67 -36.46 11.97
N THR A 270 0.37 -37.36 12.90
CA THR A 270 1.01 -37.44 14.24
C THR A 270 2.53 -37.62 14.20
N ILE A 271 3.07 -38.18 13.11
CA ILE A 271 4.52 -38.28 12.90
C ILE A 271 5.19 -36.90 12.86
N ILE A 272 4.49 -35.87 12.37
CA ILE A 272 5.03 -34.50 12.34
C ILE A 272 5.16 -33.95 13.76
N ASP A 273 4.23 -34.22 14.66
CA ASP A 273 4.36 -33.80 16.06
C ASP A 273 5.60 -34.44 16.72
N SER A 274 5.84 -35.73 16.46
CA SER A 274 7.06 -36.40 16.90
C SER A 274 8.32 -35.73 16.34
N LEU A 275 8.34 -35.38 15.06
CA LEU A 275 9.43 -34.65 14.42
C LEU A 275 9.64 -33.24 15.00
N ILE A 276 8.57 -32.54 15.41
CA ILE A 276 8.66 -31.23 16.08
C ILE A 276 9.37 -31.37 17.44
N HIS A 277 9.06 -32.42 18.20
CA HIS A 277 9.66 -32.68 19.50
C HIS A 277 11.11 -33.20 19.41
N THR A 278 11.42 -33.95 18.36
CA THR A 278 12.75 -34.54 18.12
C THR A 278 13.67 -33.68 17.23
N SER A 279 13.17 -32.55 16.70
CA SER A 279 13.95 -31.65 15.85
C SER A 279 15.24 -31.22 16.53
N LYS A 280 16.33 -31.22 15.75
CA LYS A 280 17.67 -30.75 16.17
C LYS A 280 17.67 -29.25 16.53
N LEU A 281 16.60 -28.53 16.22
CA LEU A 281 16.38 -27.11 16.51
C LEU A 281 15.74 -26.86 17.89
N GLN A 282 16.02 -27.66 18.92
CA GLN A 282 15.36 -27.56 20.23
C GLN A 282 15.41 -26.16 20.88
N ARG A 283 16.45 -25.36 20.59
CA ARG A 283 16.61 -23.98 21.08
C ARG A 283 15.89 -22.90 20.23
N LYS A 284 15.25 -23.27 19.13
CA LYS A 284 14.51 -22.36 18.24
C LYS A 284 13.03 -22.30 18.61
N SER A 285 12.28 -21.36 18.04
CA SER A 285 10.84 -21.22 18.30
C SER A 285 10.04 -22.43 17.82
N TYR A 286 8.82 -22.62 18.34
CA TYR A 286 7.91 -23.68 17.88
C TYR A 286 7.68 -23.62 16.37
N TYR A 287 7.49 -22.42 15.81
CA TYR A 287 7.31 -22.21 14.37
C TYR A 287 8.49 -22.73 13.55
N GLN A 288 9.73 -22.49 14.00
CA GLN A 288 10.93 -22.99 13.33
C GLN A 288 11.00 -24.52 13.33
N ARG A 289 10.70 -25.15 14.47
CA ARG A 289 10.67 -26.63 14.58
C ARG A 289 9.55 -27.23 13.73
N ARG A 290 8.38 -26.58 13.68
CA ARG A 290 7.26 -26.99 12.83
C ARG A 290 7.63 -26.95 11.35
N ILE A 291 8.25 -25.86 10.90
CA ILE A 291 8.71 -25.73 9.52
C ILE A 291 9.74 -26.82 9.17
N ASP A 292 10.76 -27.00 10.01
CA ASP A 292 11.80 -28.03 9.83
C ASP A 292 11.20 -29.45 9.78
N ALA A 293 10.25 -29.77 10.67
CA ALA A 293 9.58 -31.07 10.71
C ALA A 293 8.78 -31.36 9.43
N ILE A 294 7.96 -30.40 8.98
CA ILE A 294 7.16 -30.56 7.76
C ILE A 294 8.07 -30.65 6.53
N PHE A 295 9.12 -29.82 6.46
CA PHE A 295 10.09 -29.84 5.36
C PHE A 295 10.77 -31.20 5.23
N ASN A 296 11.31 -31.73 6.34
CA ASN A 296 11.99 -33.03 6.33
C ASN A 296 11.04 -34.20 6.13
N TRP A 297 9.79 -34.11 6.62
CA TRP A 297 8.75 -35.10 6.35
C TRP A 297 8.43 -35.18 4.86
N LEU A 298 8.20 -34.04 4.20
CA LEU A 298 7.92 -34.00 2.76
C LEU A 298 9.08 -34.51 1.91
N LEU A 299 10.33 -34.29 2.33
CA LEU A 299 11.51 -34.83 1.64
C LEU A 299 11.60 -36.36 1.66
N SER A 300 10.84 -37.05 2.51
CA SER A 300 10.81 -38.51 2.54
C SER A 300 9.97 -39.14 1.42
N PHE A 301 9.16 -38.34 0.73
CA PHE A 301 8.26 -38.79 -0.34
C PHE A 301 8.83 -38.49 -1.73
N ARG A 302 8.44 -39.32 -2.71
CA ARG A 302 8.83 -39.13 -4.13
C ARG A 302 7.82 -38.30 -4.91
N ASP A 303 6.53 -38.53 -4.64
CA ASP A 303 5.40 -37.89 -5.32
C ASP A 303 4.42 -37.29 -4.30
N ILE A 304 3.57 -36.39 -4.78
CA ILE A 304 2.63 -35.65 -3.93
C ILE A 304 1.43 -36.48 -3.46
N GLU A 305 1.12 -37.59 -4.13
CA GLU A 305 -0.10 -38.36 -3.87
C GLU A 305 -0.04 -39.03 -2.50
N GLU A 306 1.11 -39.60 -2.13
CA GLU A 306 1.30 -40.25 -0.84
C GLU A 306 1.13 -39.29 0.37
N PRO A 307 1.88 -38.16 0.49
CA PRO A 307 1.70 -37.24 1.60
C PRO A 307 0.32 -36.58 1.60
N LEU A 308 -0.28 -36.33 0.43
CA LEU A 308 -1.64 -35.80 0.34
C LEU A 308 -2.67 -36.81 0.87
N SER A 309 -2.54 -38.09 0.51
CA SER A 309 -3.40 -39.17 1.00
C SER A 309 -3.33 -39.28 2.54
N LEU A 310 -2.12 -39.22 3.11
CA LEU A 310 -1.91 -39.26 4.57
C LEU A 310 -2.54 -38.05 5.28
N VAL A 311 -2.54 -36.87 4.66
CA VAL A 311 -3.21 -35.69 5.20
C VAL A 311 -4.73 -35.83 5.10
N LEU A 312 -5.25 -36.27 3.95
CA LEU A 312 -6.69 -36.44 3.72
C LEU A 312 -7.29 -37.56 4.57
N SER A 313 -6.52 -38.60 4.94
CA SER A 313 -7.01 -39.67 5.82
C SER A 313 -7.38 -39.18 7.23
N LEU A 314 -6.93 -37.98 7.63
CA LEU A 314 -7.26 -37.35 8.92
C LEU A 314 -8.66 -36.70 8.94
N TYR A 315 -9.35 -36.70 7.81
CA TYR A 315 -10.68 -36.13 7.63
C TYR A 315 -11.71 -37.23 7.34
N SER A 316 -12.96 -36.96 7.74
CA SER A 316 -14.08 -37.85 7.44
C SER A 316 -14.35 -37.89 5.93
N GLU A 317 -14.99 -38.96 5.43
CA GLU A 317 -15.28 -39.11 4.00
C GLU A 317 -16.01 -37.89 3.40
N ASN A 318 -16.92 -37.29 4.17
CA ASN A 318 -17.69 -36.11 3.77
C ASN A 318 -16.86 -34.82 3.68
N GLU A 319 -15.73 -34.73 4.37
CA GLU A 319 -14.85 -33.54 4.39
C GLU A 319 -13.71 -33.65 3.36
N ARG A 320 -13.30 -34.88 3.01
CA ARG A 320 -12.10 -35.16 2.20
C ARG A 320 -12.11 -34.42 0.87
N ASP A 321 -13.22 -34.43 0.14
CA ASP A 321 -13.30 -33.80 -1.18
C ASP A 321 -13.12 -32.28 -1.10
N GLY A 322 -13.75 -31.64 -0.11
CA GLY A 322 -13.65 -30.20 0.13
C GLY A 322 -12.24 -29.77 0.51
N ILE A 323 -11.59 -30.51 1.42
CA ILE A 323 -10.21 -30.24 1.84
C ILE A 323 -9.23 -30.52 0.70
N GLY A 324 -9.41 -31.64 -0.02
CA GLY A 324 -8.58 -31.98 -1.18
C GLY A 324 -8.64 -30.93 -2.27
N LYS A 325 -9.83 -30.40 -2.56
CA LYS A 325 -10.01 -29.27 -3.48
C LYS A 325 -9.32 -28.00 -2.96
N THR A 326 -9.44 -27.69 -1.68
CA THR A 326 -8.79 -26.53 -1.04
C THR A 326 -7.26 -26.61 -1.15
N ILE A 327 -6.67 -27.77 -0.89
CA ILE A 327 -5.22 -27.99 -1.03
C ILE A 327 -4.80 -27.84 -2.48
N ARG A 328 -5.51 -28.46 -3.43
CA ARG A 328 -5.19 -28.37 -4.86
C ARG A 328 -5.24 -26.93 -5.38
N LEU A 329 -6.28 -26.17 -5.00
CA LEU A 329 -6.37 -24.75 -5.34
C LEU A 329 -5.21 -23.96 -4.74
N GLY A 330 -4.90 -24.16 -3.45
CA GLY A 330 -3.77 -23.51 -2.80
C GLY A 330 -2.42 -23.83 -3.47
N ILE A 331 -2.23 -25.04 -4.01
CA ILE A 331 -1.01 -25.39 -4.77
C ILE A 331 -0.94 -24.57 -6.05
N SER A 332 -2.07 -24.44 -6.76
CA SER A 332 -2.15 -23.68 -8.00
C SER A 332 -1.91 -22.19 -7.82
N ASP A 333 -2.15 -21.64 -6.62
CA ASP A 333 -1.90 -20.22 -6.29
C ASP A 333 -0.39 -19.89 -6.16
N TYR A 334 0.50 -20.88 -6.13
CA TYR A 334 1.96 -20.65 -6.12
C TYR A 334 2.65 -20.90 -7.48
N VAL A 335 1.86 -21.24 -8.49
CA VAL A 335 2.35 -21.54 -9.84
C VAL A 335 2.34 -20.28 -10.70
N LEU A 336 3.50 -19.93 -11.26
CA LEU A 336 3.62 -18.82 -12.20
C LEU A 336 3.29 -19.33 -13.61
N SER A 337 2.28 -18.73 -14.24
CA SER A 337 1.65 -19.21 -15.47
C SER A 337 1.82 -18.26 -16.67
N SER A 338 1.40 -16.99 -16.61
CA SER A 338 1.54 -16.07 -17.77
C SER A 338 1.11 -14.60 -17.61
N SER A 339 0.55 -14.12 -16.48
CA SER A 339 -0.03 -12.75 -16.44
C SER A 339 0.98 -11.60 -16.64
N GLY A 340 2.28 -11.91 -16.53
CA GLY A 340 3.36 -10.94 -16.68
C GLY A 340 3.40 -10.24 -18.05
N GLU A 341 2.96 -10.89 -19.13
CA GLU A 341 2.96 -10.30 -20.47
C GLU A 341 2.03 -9.09 -20.57
N ASN A 342 0.80 -9.23 -20.07
CA ASN A 342 -0.20 -8.15 -20.14
C ASN A 342 0.26 -6.93 -19.34
N LEU A 343 0.83 -7.14 -18.15
CA LEU A 343 1.40 -6.07 -17.34
C LEU A 343 2.61 -5.42 -18.04
N ALA A 344 3.47 -6.21 -18.68
CA ALA A 344 4.60 -5.69 -19.43
C ALA A 344 4.15 -4.80 -20.60
N ARG A 345 3.14 -5.25 -21.37
CA ARG A 345 2.54 -4.50 -22.47
C ARG A 345 1.95 -3.17 -22.00
N GLU A 346 1.19 -3.18 -20.90
CA GLU A 346 0.62 -1.95 -20.30
C GLU A 346 1.69 -0.99 -19.78
N LEU A 347 2.83 -1.51 -19.30
CA LEU A 347 4.00 -0.73 -18.89
C LEU A 347 4.84 -0.21 -20.06
N GLY A 348 4.47 -0.52 -21.31
CA GLY A 348 5.15 -0.06 -22.52
C GLY A 348 6.38 -0.89 -22.90
N PHE A 349 6.55 -2.10 -22.36
CA PHE A 349 7.56 -3.02 -22.85
C PHE A 349 7.10 -3.66 -24.17
N SER A 350 7.94 -3.59 -25.20
CA SER A 350 7.66 -4.21 -26.49
C SER A 350 7.82 -5.73 -26.41
N THR A 351 6.88 -6.48 -27.00
CA THR A 351 6.92 -7.95 -27.12
C THR A 351 8.07 -8.45 -28.01
N GLU A 352 8.73 -7.58 -28.80
CA GLU A 352 9.73 -7.99 -29.80
C GLU A 352 11.19 -7.59 -29.54
N HIS A 353 11.54 -6.95 -28.42
CA HIS A 353 12.94 -6.60 -28.16
C HIS A 353 13.37 -6.78 -26.71
N ASN A 354 13.89 -7.98 -26.40
CA ASN A 354 14.99 -8.16 -25.42
C ASN A 354 15.70 -9.53 -25.52
N ILE A 355 15.74 -10.15 -26.70
CA ILE A 355 16.65 -11.30 -26.96
C ILE A 355 18.08 -10.82 -27.34
N SER A 356 18.30 -9.52 -27.54
CA SER A 356 19.60 -8.99 -27.99
C SER A 356 20.09 -7.74 -27.26
N SER A 357 19.99 -7.70 -25.93
CA SER A 357 20.83 -6.79 -25.13
C SER A 357 21.20 -7.30 -23.73
N SER A 358 20.95 -8.58 -23.42
CA SER A 358 21.59 -9.26 -22.30
C SER A 358 22.86 -9.94 -22.81
N VAL A 359 24.01 -9.40 -22.39
CA VAL A 359 25.33 -10.00 -22.65
C VAL A 359 25.32 -11.42 -22.10
N SER A 360 25.66 -12.36 -22.98
CA SER A 360 25.87 -13.77 -22.69
C SER A 360 26.74 -13.92 -21.43
N LEU A 361 26.17 -14.49 -20.37
CA LEU A 361 26.92 -14.97 -19.20
C LEU A 361 27.80 -16.14 -19.65
N SER A 362 28.99 -15.82 -20.17
CA SER A 362 30.11 -16.75 -20.31
C SER A 362 31.21 -16.34 -19.33
N SER A 363 31.00 -16.58 -18.04
CA SER A 363 32.13 -16.63 -17.10
C SER A 363 32.71 -18.05 -17.13
N LYS A 364 33.88 -18.15 -17.76
CA LYS A 364 34.81 -19.28 -17.72
C LYS A 364 34.96 -19.79 -16.28
N MET A 365 34.40 -20.98 -16.01
CA MET A 365 34.80 -21.78 -14.87
C MET A 365 36.06 -22.55 -15.28
N GLY A 366 37.16 -22.35 -14.55
CA GLY A 366 38.44 -23.01 -14.81
C GLY A 366 38.33 -24.53 -14.66
N ASN A 367 38.98 -25.23 -15.60
CA ASN A 367 39.14 -26.68 -15.63
C ASN A 367 39.64 -27.23 -14.29
N LEU A 368 38.84 -28.08 -13.66
CA LEU A 368 39.33 -29.16 -12.80
C LEU A 368 38.62 -30.45 -13.23
N SER A 369 39.43 -31.35 -13.74
CA SER A 369 39.10 -32.71 -14.15
C SER A 369 38.48 -33.51 -13.01
N ILE A 370 37.25 -33.98 -13.20
CA ILE A 370 36.74 -35.16 -12.48
C ILE A 370 36.04 -36.05 -13.51
N GLN A 371 36.48 -37.30 -13.51
CA GLN A 371 36.10 -38.39 -14.40
C GLN A 371 34.59 -38.67 -14.38
N ASP A 372 34.09 -39.11 -15.53
CA ASP A 372 32.77 -39.72 -15.70
C ASP A 372 32.46 -40.75 -14.59
N PRO A 373 31.20 -40.79 -14.14
CA PRO A 373 30.48 -42.03 -14.22
C PRO A 373 29.12 -41.83 -14.91
N THR A 374 29.05 -42.41 -16.11
CA THR A 374 27.94 -43.20 -16.65
C THR A 374 26.64 -43.28 -15.82
N THR A 375 25.54 -42.98 -16.52
CA THR A 375 24.17 -43.49 -16.32
C THR A 375 23.40 -43.06 -15.06
N CYS A 376 22.47 -42.12 -15.24
CA CYS A 376 21.05 -42.41 -15.04
C CYS A 376 20.19 -41.37 -15.77
N ARG A 377 19.72 -41.78 -16.95
CA ARG A 377 18.69 -41.11 -17.74
C ARG A 377 17.37 -41.27 -16.98
N GLY A 378 16.92 -40.22 -16.31
CA GLY A 378 15.64 -40.19 -15.59
C GLY A 378 14.81 -39.01 -16.09
N SER A 379 14.20 -39.18 -17.25
CA SER A 379 13.15 -38.31 -17.78
C SER A 379 11.88 -38.53 -16.95
N TYR A 380 11.50 -37.55 -16.14
CA TYR A 380 10.13 -37.47 -15.60
C TYR A 380 9.70 -36.00 -15.57
N CYS A 381 9.14 -35.53 -16.69
CA CYS A 381 8.05 -34.57 -16.65
C CYS A 381 6.83 -35.36 -16.18
N GLU A 382 6.52 -35.30 -14.89
CA GLU A 382 5.14 -35.57 -14.48
C GLU A 382 4.27 -34.40 -14.93
N ASP A 383 3.12 -34.75 -15.49
CA ASP A 383 2.11 -33.88 -16.06
C ASP A 383 1.67 -32.78 -15.07
N ALA A 384 2.29 -31.60 -15.16
CA ALA A 384 1.80 -30.37 -14.54
C ALA A 384 0.34 -30.07 -14.95
N SER A 385 -0.14 -30.71 -16.03
CA SER A 385 -1.52 -30.69 -16.52
C SER A 385 -2.57 -31.15 -15.50
N LYS A 386 -2.21 -31.97 -14.49
CA LYS A 386 -3.14 -32.44 -13.43
C LYS A 386 -3.49 -31.37 -12.38
N PHE A 387 -2.64 -30.35 -12.22
CA PHE A 387 -2.81 -29.27 -11.24
C PHE A 387 -2.84 -27.88 -11.87
N SER A 388 -2.55 -27.76 -13.17
CA SER A 388 -2.70 -26.53 -13.92
C SER A 388 -4.19 -26.18 -14.08
N LYS A 389 -4.53 -24.90 -13.87
CA LYS A 389 -5.78 -24.35 -14.40
C LYS A 389 -5.82 -24.65 -15.91
N PRO A 390 -6.98 -24.98 -16.50
CA PRO A 390 -7.08 -25.09 -17.95
C PRO A 390 -6.53 -23.80 -18.56
N ILE A 391 -5.54 -23.94 -19.44
CA ILE A 391 -5.01 -22.85 -20.25
C ILE A 391 -6.17 -22.46 -21.18
N LEU A 392 -6.97 -21.50 -20.73
CA LEU A 392 -7.75 -20.70 -21.66
C LEU A 392 -6.74 -19.82 -22.38
N GLU A 393 -6.58 -20.05 -23.68
CA GLU A 393 -6.11 -19.01 -24.59
C GLU A 393 -7.03 -17.80 -24.39
N ARG A 394 -6.61 -16.86 -23.53
CA ARG A 394 -7.39 -15.67 -23.22
C ARG A 394 -7.09 -14.63 -24.28
N ASN A 395 -8.00 -14.49 -25.24
CA ASN A 395 -8.16 -13.22 -25.93
C ASN A 395 -8.70 -12.22 -24.89
N ASP A 396 -7.92 -11.17 -24.60
CA ASP A 396 -8.19 -10.19 -23.52
C ASP A 396 -9.53 -9.45 -23.67
N ASP A 397 -10.19 -9.52 -24.84
CA ASP A 397 -11.46 -8.81 -25.09
C ASP A 397 -12.72 -9.55 -24.58
N ASP A 398 -12.62 -10.84 -24.19
CA ASP A 398 -13.77 -11.69 -23.84
C ASP A 398 -13.75 -12.28 -22.41
N ASP A 399 -12.87 -11.81 -21.50
CA ASP A 399 -12.95 -12.24 -20.09
C ASP A 399 -14.11 -11.52 -19.37
N GLU A 400 -15.33 -12.05 -19.52
CA GLU A 400 -16.54 -11.55 -18.85
C GLU A 400 -16.40 -11.47 -17.32
N ASP A 401 -15.45 -12.22 -16.73
CA ASP A 401 -15.19 -12.24 -15.30
C ASP A 401 -14.28 -11.10 -14.80
N SER A 402 -13.56 -10.40 -15.69
CA SER A 402 -12.71 -9.25 -15.33
C SER A 402 -13.55 -8.05 -14.89
N ILE A 403 -13.10 -7.33 -13.85
CA ILE A 403 -13.75 -6.06 -13.46
C ILE A 403 -13.72 -5.05 -14.60
N PHE A 404 -12.69 -5.09 -15.45
CA PHE A 404 -12.50 -4.14 -16.54
C PHE A 404 -13.37 -4.44 -17.76
N HIS A 405 -14.06 -5.58 -17.80
CA HIS A 405 -14.89 -5.96 -18.93
C HIS A 405 -15.90 -4.85 -19.25
N ARG A 406 -15.81 -4.30 -20.48
CA ARG A 406 -16.60 -3.17 -21.02
C ARG A 406 -16.44 -1.82 -20.32
N TRP A 407 -15.48 -1.65 -19.41
CA TRP A 407 -15.19 -0.34 -18.84
C TRP A 407 -14.61 0.64 -19.88
N PRO A 408 -14.85 1.95 -19.74
CA PRO A 408 -14.16 2.95 -20.54
C PRO A 408 -12.64 2.86 -20.34
N LYS A 409 -11.85 2.95 -21.43
CA LYS A 409 -10.38 2.83 -21.41
C LYS A 409 -9.72 3.79 -20.41
N GLU A 410 -10.21 5.03 -20.31
CA GLU A 410 -9.67 6.00 -19.34
C GLU A 410 -9.97 5.59 -17.88
N LEU A 411 -11.09 4.91 -17.61
CA LEU A 411 -11.37 4.38 -16.27
C LEU A 411 -10.38 3.28 -15.88
N ILE A 412 -10.11 2.37 -16.82
CA ILE A 412 -9.10 1.30 -16.66
C ILE A 412 -7.72 1.94 -16.44
N ARG A 413 -7.32 2.91 -17.27
CA ARG A 413 -6.06 3.64 -17.12
C ARG A 413 -5.94 4.28 -15.73
N ARG A 414 -6.97 4.98 -15.26
CA ARG A 414 -6.96 5.61 -13.93
C ARG A 414 -6.93 4.60 -12.79
N PHE A 415 -7.51 3.42 -12.95
CA PHE A 415 -7.36 2.31 -12.01
C PHE A 415 -5.92 1.78 -11.99
N ARG A 416 -5.37 1.43 -13.17
CA ARG A 416 -4.01 0.87 -13.33
C ARG A 416 -2.93 1.80 -12.81
N PHE A 417 -3.08 3.11 -12.99
CA PHE A 417 -2.11 4.13 -12.55
C PHE A 417 -2.51 4.83 -11.24
N LEU A 418 -3.46 4.26 -10.50
CA LEU A 418 -3.84 4.63 -9.13
C LEU A 418 -4.29 6.09 -8.95
N ASP A 419 -4.92 6.65 -9.98
CA ASP A 419 -5.80 7.81 -9.85
C ASP A 419 -7.14 7.40 -9.20
N LEU A 420 -7.51 6.12 -9.34
CA LEU A 420 -8.60 5.45 -8.61
C LEU A 420 -8.02 4.48 -7.58
N ILE A 421 -8.83 4.19 -6.56
CA ILE A 421 -8.38 3.50 -5.36
C ILE A 421 -9.07 2.14 -5.31
N PRO A 422 -8.33 1.03 -5.54
CA PRO A 422 -8.93 -0.29 -5.68
C PRO A 422 -9.77 -0.73 -4.48
N SER A 423 -9.34 -0.44 -3.25
CA SER A 423 -10.10 -0.83 -2.05
C SER A 423 -11.49 -0.17 -1.92
N LEU A 424 -11.76 0.91 -2.67
CA LEU A 424 -13.10 1.52 -2.70
C LEU A 424 -14.07 0.77 -3.64
N PHE A 425 -13.55 -0.07 -4.54
CA PHE A 425 -14.34 -0.94 -5.42
C PHE A 425 -14.72 -2.27 -4.74
N ASP A 426 -14.04 -2.68 -3.67
CA ASP A 426 -14.26 -3.98 -3.02
C ASP A 426 -15.72 -4.20 -2.59
N HIS A 427 -16.43 -3.16 -2.13
CA HIS A 427 -17.84 -3.30 -1.72
C HIS A 427 -18.74 -3.81 -2.84
N MET A 428 -18.34 -3.57 -4.10
CA MET A 428 -19.10 -3.90 -5.29
C MET A 428 -18.57 -5.17 -5.98
N TYR A 429 -17.25 -5.38 -6.01
CA TYR A 429 -16.60 -6.45 -6.79
C TYR A 429 -15.97 -7.58 -5.95
N VAL A 430 -16.29 -7.66 -4.65
CA VAL A 430 -15.81 -8.71 -3.74
C VAL A 430 -16.98 -9.27 -2.94
N ARG A 431 -17.16 -10.59 -2.98
CA ARG A 431 -18.22 -11.28 -2.21
C ARG A 431 -18.06 -11.04 -0.72
N ASN A 432 -19.19 -10.96 -0.02
CA ASN A 432 -19.31 -10.60 1.40
C ASN A 432 -18.91 -9.15 1.72
N GLY A 433 -18.68 -8.30 0.73
CA GLY A 433 -18.39 -6.87 0.92
C GLY A 433 -16.94 -6.59 1.32
N ALA A 434 -16.68 -5.33 1.67
CA ALA A 434 -15.33 -4.89 2.04
C ALA A 434 -15.17 -4.73 3.54
N PHE A 435 -13.94 -4.95 4.00
CA PHE A 435 -13.57 -4.77 5.38
C PHE A 435 -12.49 -3.70 5.48
N SER A 436 -12.83 -2.56 6.09
CA SER A 436 -11.86 -1.49 6.29
C SER A 436 -10.85 -1.83 7.39
N ARG A 437 -9.60 -1.46 7.13
CA ARG A 437 -8.51 -1.60 8.09
C ARG A 437 -8.68 -0.61 9.26
N LEU A 438 -8.50 -1.11 10.48
CA LEU A 438 -8.38 -0.31 11.70
C LEU A 438 -7.10 0.53 11.66
N LEU A 439 -7.25 1.83 11.87
CA LEU A 439 -6.16 2.80 11.96
C LEU A 439 -6.02 3.27 13.40
N MET A 440 -5.15 4.26 13.63
CA MET A 440 -5.17 5.03 14.87
C MET A 440 -6.50 5.78 14.99
N GLU A 441 -7.44 5.24 15.75
CA GLU A 441 -8.78 5.80 15.93
C GLU A 441 -9.24 5.74 17.39
N ASP A 442 -10.16 6.62 17.77
CA ASP A 442 -10.86 6.51 19.04
C ASP A 442 -11.72 5.24 19.10
N ILE A 443 -11.26 4.25 19.84
CA ILE A 443 -11.91 2.95 19.97
C ILE A 443 -13.10 2.95 20.93
N LYS A 444 -13.30 4.01 21.72
CA LYS A 444 -14.36 4.09 22.73
C LYS A 444 -15.72 4.42 22.14
N ILE A 445 -15.73 5.00 20.94
CA ILE A 445 -16.97 5.28 20.23
C ILE A 445 -17.34 4.11 19.31
N PRO A 446 -18.66 3.86 19.10
CA PRO A 446 -19.13 2.83 18.19
C PRO A 446 -18.88 3.18 16.72
N SER A 447 -18.76 4.47 16.41
CA SER A 447 -18.45 4.96 15.07
C SER A 447 -16.97 4.78 14.76
N SER A 448 -16.64 3.93 13.81
CA SER A 448 -15.27 3.87 13.27
C SER A 448 -15.02 5.05 12.32
N LEU A 449 -13.75 5.31 12.00
CA LEU A 449 -13.34 6.30 10.99
C LEU A 449 -14.08 6.16 9.65
N ASP A 450 -14.53 4.94 9.33
CA ASP A 450 -15.27 4.65 8.10
C ASP A 450 -16.65 5.29 8.03
N GLU A 451 -17.25 5.63 9.17
CA GLU A 451 -18.57 6.24 9.21
C GLU A 451 -18.55 7.65 8.60
N CYS A 452 -17.49 8.42 8.85
CA CYS A 452 -17.28 9.74 8.24
C CYS A 452 -17.33 9.67 6.69
N MET A 453 -16.91 8.52 6.14
CA MET A 453 -16.88 8.25 4.70
C MET A 453 -18.20 7.70 4.12
N SER A 454 -19.22 7.41 4.94
CA SER A 454 -20.44 6.70 4.53
C SER A 454 -21.17 7.33 3.33
N LYS A 455 -21.46 8.64 3.39
CA LYS A 455 -22.15 9.36 2.31
C LYS A 455 -21.36 9.33 1.00
N MET A 456 -20.04 9.55 1.08
CA MET A 456 -19.16 9.55 -0.10
C MET A 456 -19.00 8.15 -0.68
N ARG A 457 -18.88 7.13 0.16
CA ARG A 457 -18.82 5.72 -0.23
C ARG A 457 -20.10 5.27 -0.92
N SER A 458 -21.26 5.67 -0.40
CA SER A 458 -22.55 5.42 -1.05
C SER A 458 -22.63 6.08 -2.43
N ALA A 459 -22.11 7.29 -2.60
CA ALA A 459 -22.04 7.94 -3.91
C ALA A 459 -21.11 7.19 -4.88
N ILE A 460 -19.94 6.72 -4.41
CA ILE A 460 -19.00 5.92 -5.21
C ILE A 460 -19.65 4.59 -5.63
N ASN A 461 -20.22 3.85 -4.69
CA ASN A 461 -20.91 2.58 -4.97
C ASN A 461 -22.10 2.78 -5.91
N GLY A 462 -22.85 3.87 -5.75
CA GLY A 462 -23.94 4.22 -6.64
C GLY A 462 -23.46 4.52 -8.07
N LEU A 463 -22.33 5.22 -8.24
CA LEU A 463 -21.72 5.46 -9.56
C LEU A 463 -21.24 4.15 -10.21
N ILE A 464 -20.64 3.26 -9.44
CA ILE A 464 -20.26 1.92 -9.90
C ILE A 464 -21.50 1.16 -10.37
N TYR A 465 -22.56 1.11 -9.55
CA TYR A 465 -23.80 0.44 -9.90
C TYR A 465 -24.44 1.07 -11.16
N GLY A 466 -24.48 2.40 -11.26
CA GLY A 466 -24.98 3.10 -12.43
C GLY A 466 -24.19 2.82 -13.70
N LEU A 467 -22.86 2.67 -13.60
CA LEU A 467 -21.98 2.29 -14.71
C LEU A 467 -22.29 0.87 -15.19
N GLU A 468 -22.28 -0.10 -14.28
CA GLU A 468 -22.51 -1.51 -14.62
C GLU A 468 -23.91 -1.75 -15.16
N ASN A 469 -24.91 -1.04 -14.62
CA ASN A 469 -26.27 -1.11 -15.12
C ASN A 469 -26.39 -0.53 -16.53
N HIS A 470 -25.67 0.56 -16.83
CA HIS A 470 -25.64 1.13 -18.18
C HIS A 470 -24.94 0.22 -19.19
N LEU A 471 -23.86 -0.45 -18.76
CA LEU A 471 -23.12 -1.39 -19.59
C LEU A 471 -23.84 -2.75 -19.71
N GLY A 472 -24.81 -3.06 -18.85
CA GLY A 472 -25.45 -4.38 -18.83
C GLY A 472 -24.56 -5.48 -18.26
N THR A 473 -23.61 -5.11 -17.39
CA THR A 473 -22.58 -5.99 -16.82
C THR A 473 -22.74 -6.14 -15.30
N ASN A 474 -23.97 -6.02 -14.80
CA ASN A 474 -24.33 -6.18 -13.38
C ASN A 474 -23.88 -7.54 -12.80
N GLY A 475 -23.67 -8.58 -13.62
CA GLY A 475 -23.13 -9.87 -13.18
C GLY A 475 -21.75 -9.79 -12.51
N LYS A 476 -20.99 -8.72 -12.78
CA LYS A 476 -19.69 -8.45 -12.13
C LYS A 476 -19.81 -7.99 -10.67
N LEU A 477 -20.98 -7.48 -10.27
CA LEU A 477 -21.23 -6.88 -8.95
C LEU A 477 -21.43 -7.95 -7.85
N CYS A 478 -20.45 -8.84 -7.69
CA CYS A 478 -20.58 -9.97 -6.77
C CYS A 478 -20.58 -9.60 -5.28
N GLY A 479 -20.26 -8.35 -4.92
CA GLY A 479 -20.41 -7.82 -3.56
C GLY A 479 -21.82 -7.34 -3.23
N MET A 480 -22.70 -7.26 -4.23
CA MET A 480 -24.08 -6.80 -4.11
C MET A 480 -25.06 -7.98 -4.10
N GLU A 481 -25.94 -8.01 -3.11
CA GLU A 481 -27.01 -9.00 -2.95
C GLU A 481 -28.33 -8.27 -2.69
N ASN A 482 -29.36 -8.51 -3.50
CA ASN A 482 -30.67 -7.85 -3.39
C ASN A 482 -30.57 -6.31 -3.31
N GLU A 483 -29.77 -5.71 -4.20
CA GLU A 483 -29.48 -4.28 -4.24
C GLU A 483 -28.87 -3.72 -2.94
N CYS A 484 -28.30 -4.59 -2.10
CA CYS A 484 -27.62 -4.21 -0.88
C CYS A 484 -26.15 -4.63 -0.94
N VAL A 485 -25.28 -3.83 -0.36
CA VAL A 485 -23.88 -4.21 -0.12
C VAL A 485 -23.66 -4.47 1.36
N THR A 486 -22.74 -5.38 1.66
CA THR A 486 -22.35 -5.69 3.02
C THR A 486 -21.24 -4.73 3.50
N GLU A 487 -21.43 -4.14 4.67
CA GLU A 487 -20.43 -3.38 5.40
C GLU A 487 -20.20 -3.98 6.79
N TYR A 488 -18.97 -3.92 7.28
CA TYR A 488 -18.62 -4.34 8.63
C TYR A 488 -18.29 -3.12 9.49
N ARG A 489 -18.95 -3.02 10.66
CA ARG A 489 -18.71 -1.95 11.63
C ARG A 489 -18.12 -2.51 12.91
N ARG A 490 -17.15 -1.79 13.45
CA ARG A 490 -16.50 -2.15 14.72
C ARG A 490 -17.41 -1.76 15.88
N ASN A 491 -17.63 -2.66 16.82
CA ASN A 491 -18.26 -2.39 18.11
C ASN A 491 -17.23 -1.88 19.13
N VAL A 492 -17.70 -1.35 20.26
CA VAL A 492 -16.83 -0.86 21.35
C VAL A 492 -15.93 -1.96 21.92
N ASP A 493 -16.39 -3.22 21.90
CA ASP A 493 -15.61 -4.38 22.37
C ASP A 493 -14.56 -4.89 21.35
N GLY A 494 -14.51 -4.28 20.15
CA GLY A 494 -13.59 -4.67 19.08
C GLY A 494 -14.09 -5.82 18.19
N ASP A 495 -15.29 -6.33 18.45
CA ASP A 495 -16.02 -7.21 17.53
C ASP A 495 -16.64 -6.44 16.36
N PHE A 496 -17.12 -7.16 15.35
CA PHE A 496 -17.64 -6.55 14.13
C PHE A 496 -19.08 -6.97 13.85
N THR A 497 -19.92 -6.00 13.53
CA THR A 497 -21.31 -6.19 13.12
C THR A 497 -21.45 -6.04 11.62
N LYS A 498 -22.15 -6.99 11.01
CA LYS A 498 -22.51 -6.97 9.59
C LYS A 498 -23.73 -6.07 9.40
N THR A 499 -23.62 -5.06 8.54
CA THR A 499 -24.69 -4.14 8.16
C THR A 499 -24.95 -4.26 6.66
N LEU A 500 -26.22 -4.24 6.26
CA LEU A 500 -26.62 -4.19 4.85
C LEU A 500 -26.99 -2.76 4.48
N MET A 501 -26.38 -2.26 3.41
CA MET A 501 -26.60 -0.90 2.92
C MET A 501 -27.30 -0.98 1.57
N SER A 502 -28.51 -0.46 1.48
CA SER A 502 -29.25 -0.38 0.21
C SER A 502 -28.52 0.57 -0.74
N MET A 503 -28.37 0.13 -1.99
CA MET A 503 -27.69 0.85 -3.05
C MET A 503 -28.68 1.29 -4.12
N LYS A 504 -28.43 2.48 -4.68
CA LYS A 504 -29.18 3.00 -5.83
C LYS A 504 -28.20 3.37 -6.93
N PRO A 505 -28.53 3.08 -8.20
CA PRO A 505 -27.65 3.47 -9.31
C PRO A 505 -27.62 4.99 -9.43
N LEU A 506 -26.42 5.55 -9.56
CA LEU A 506 -26.19 6.97 -9.78
C LEU A 506 -25.56 7.17 -11.15
N LYS A 507 -26.06 8.16 -11.87
CA LYS A 507 -25.55 8.58 -13.18
C LYS A 507 -25.40 10.10 -13.19
N PRO A 508 -24.24 10.64 -13.61
CA PRO A 508 -24.11 12.07 -13.89
C PRO A 508 -25.21 12.56 -14.86
N PRO A 509 -25.80 13.75 -14.61
CA PRO A 509 -26.87 14.27 -15.44
C PRO A 509 -26.35 14.64 -16.83
N SER A 510 -27.20 14.51 -17.84
CA SER A 510 -26.91 15.08 -19.16
C SER A 510 -26.87 16.62 -19.05
N ALA A 511 -25.88 17.25 -19.68
CA ALA A 511 -25.74 18.70 -19.75
C ALA A 511 -25.15 19.10 -21.11
N GLU A 512 -25.05 20.40 -21.39
CA GLU A 512 -24.44 20.91 -22.63
C GLU A 512 -22.95 20.60 -22.71
N THR A 513 -22.24 20.67 -21.57
CA THR A 513 -20.82 20.33 -21.49
C THR A 513 -20.52 19.44 -20.28
N PRO A 514 -19.43 18.64 -20.31
CA PRO A 514 -18.99 17.84 -19.17
C PRO A 514 -18.75 18.67 -17.91
N GLU A 515 -18.31 19.93 -18.03
CA GLU A 515 -18.12 20.87 -16.93
C GLU A 515 -19.43 21.20 -16.22
N LEU A 516 -20.50 21.49 -16.97
CA LEU A 516 -21.81 21.78 -16.41
C LEU A 516 -22.44 20.54 -15.77
N SER A 517 -22.25 19.37 -16.39
CA SER A 517 -22.65 18.08 -15.80
C SER A 517 -21.93 17.86 -14.47
N PHE A 518 -20.61 18.07 -14.43
CA PHE A 518 -19.79 17.93 -13.22
C PHE A 518 -20.28 18.86 -12.11
N LEU A 519 -20.46 20.16 -12.37
CA LEU A 519 -20.90 21.14 -11.37
C LEU A 519 -22.28 20.81 -10.81
N SER A 520 -23.23 20.50 -11.69
CA SER A 520 -24.61 20.15 -11.32
C SER A 520 -24.62 18.88 -10.47
N PHE A 521 -23.87 17.86 -10.89
CA PHE A 521 -23.80 16.59 -10.17
C PHE A 521 -23.12 16.74 -8.81
N PHE A 522 -21.98 17.42 -8.75
CA PHE A 522 -21.24 17.64 -7.51
C PHE A 522 -22.07 18.41 -6.49
N SER A 523 -22.74 19.49 -6.93
CA SER A 523 -23.66 20.26 -6.09
C SER A 523 -24.81 19.40 -5.57
N LYS A 524 -25.46 18.61 -6.44
CA LYS A 524 -26.54 17.71 -6.03
C LYS A 524 -26.11 16.66 -5.02
N LEU A 525 -24.91 16.09 -5.15
CA LEU A 525 -24.38 15.07 -4.24
C LEU A 525 -24.09 15.64 -2.84
N PHE A 526 -23.44 16.80 -2.79
CA PHE A 526 -22.84 17.30 -1.55
C PHE A 526 -23.54 18.52 -0.95
N ASN A 527 -24.47 19.13 -1.68
CA ASN A 527 -25.03 20.43 -1.34
C ASN A 527 -23.92 21.47 -1.13
N VAL A 528 -23.05 21.61 -2.15
CA VAL A 528 -21.94 22.56 -2.21
C VAL A 528 -21.82 23.08 -3.63
N ASN A 529 -21.97 24.39 -3.82
CA ASN A 529 -21.87 25.02 -5.13
C ASN A 529 -20.44 25.54 -5.36
N LEU A 530 -19.67 24.87 -6.21
CA LEU A 530 -18.29 25.26 -6.51
C LEU A 530 -18.22 26.66 -7.15
N GLU A 531 -17.22 27.45 -6.78
CA GLU A 531 -16.93 28.69 -7.48
C GLU A 531 -16.17 28.40 -8.77
N LYS A 532 -16.76 28.80 -9.90
CA LYS A 532 -16.24 28.49 -11.24
C LYS A 532 -14.87 29.14 -11.51
N ASP A 533 -14.71 30.39 -11.11
CA ASP A 533 -13.55 31.22 -11.43
C ASP A 533 -12.55 31.33 -10.27
N PHE A 534 -12.73 30.54 -9.20
CA PHE A 534 -11.87 30.62 -8.03
C PHE A 534 -10.46 30.08 -8.32
N LYS A 535 -9.45 30.83 -7.88
CA LYS A 535 -8.04 30.42 -7.91
C LYS A 535 -7.35 30.85 -6.61
N PRO A 536 -6.43 30.03 -6.06
CA PRO A 536 -5.96 28.71 -6.54
C PRO A 536 -6.96 27.56 -6.34
N LEU A 537 -6.96 26.57 -7.23
CA LEU A 537 -7.92 25.44 -7.19
C LEU A 537 -7.69 24.51 -6.00
N GLU A 538 -6.45 24.41 -5.54
CA GLU A 538 -6.03 23.59 -4.39
C GLU A 538 -6.64 24.13 -3.10
N ILE A 539 -6.81 25.45 -2.98
CA ILE A 539 -7.50 26.07 -1.84
C ILE A 539 -9.00 25.74 -1.88
N GLN A 540 -9.62 25.74 -3.08
CA GLN A 540 -11.00 25.28 -3.21
C GLN A 540 -11.16 23.79 -2.84
N GLY A 541 -10.23 22.93 -3.25
CA GLY A 541 -10.21 21.54 -2.83
C GLY A 541 -10.07 21.35 -1.32
N LEU A 542 -9.20 22.13 -0.67
CA LEU A 542 -9.05 22.13 0.78
C LEU A 542 -10.32 22.63 1.49
N ALA A 543 -10.97 23.69 0.99
CA ALA A 543 -12.24 24.18 1.53
C ALA A 543 -13.33 23.10 1.51
N ILE A 544 -13.49 22.43 0.37
CA ILE A 544 -14.47 21.36 0.19
C ILE A 544 -14.18 20.19 1.11
N LEU A 545 -12.92 19.77 1.20
CA LEU A 545 -12.50 18.72 2.13
C LEU A 545 -12.93 19.05 3.57
N LEU A 546 -12.62 20.26 4.05
CA LEU A 546 -12.93 20.69 5.41
C LEU A 546 -14.44 20.78 5.64
N ILE A 547 -15.21 21.26 4.67
CA ILE A 547 -16.68 21.33 4.74
C ILE A 547 -17.28 19.93 4.85
N LEU A 548 -16.90 19.02 3.95
CA LEU A 548 -17.45 17.67 3.93
C LEU A 548 -17.07 16.88 5.19
N TRP A 549 -15.81 16.98 5.62
CA TRP A 549 -15.35 16.35 6.85
C TRP A 549 -16.09 16.89 8.06
N PHE A 550 -16.20 18.21 8.23
CA PHE A 550 -16.86 18.81 9.39
C PHE A 550 -18.36 18.49 9.46
N ARG A 551 -19.04 18.31 8.31
CA ARG A 551 -20.43 17.86 8.24
C ARG A 551 -20.61 16.41 8.71
N CYS A 552 -19.56 15.58 8.64
CA CYS A 552 -19.62 14.15 8.91
C CYS A 552 -18.92 13.72 10.21
N SER A 553 -17.97 14.49 10.72
CA SER A 553 -17.19 14.17 11.91
C SER A 553 -17.91 14.56 13.19
N SER A 554 -18.25 13.56 14.00
CA SER A 554 -18.89 13.77 15.31
C SER A 554 -17.92 14.42 16.31
N HIS A 555 -16.63 14.03 16.30
CA HIS A 555 -15.61 14.68 17.13
C HIS A 555 -15.45 16.16 16.79
N ALA A 556 -15.40 16.51 15.50
CA ALA A 556 -15.23 17.89 15.07
C ALA A 556 -16.41 18.78 15.48
N GLN A 557 -17.64 18.28 15.31
CA GLN A 557 -18.88 18.99 15.67
C GLN A 557 -19.04 19.16 17.18
N ASN A 558 -18.57 18.19 17.97
CA ASN A 558 -18.58 18.29 19.42
C ASN A 558 -17.52 19.28 19.95
N GLU A 559 -16.37 19.38 19.27
CA GLU A 559 -15.24 20.21 19.71
C GLU A 559 -15.34 21.68 19.26
N ALA A 560 -16.06 21.97 18.18
CA ALA A 560 -16.13 23.31 17.60
C ALA A 560 -17.49 23.62 16.99
N LYS A 561 -17.87 24.91 17.03
CA LYS A 561 -19.14 25.40 16.46
C LYS A 561 -19.11 25.47 14.94
N ASN A 562 -17.94 25.70 14.37
CA ASN A 562 -17.71 25.82 12.94
C ASN A 562 -16.24 25.50 12.60
N ILE A 563 -15.93 25.40 11.32
CA ILE A 563 -14.60 25.01 10.83
C ILE A 563 -13.52 26.03 11.29
N LYS A 564 -13.84 27.32 11.32
CA LYS A 564 -12.92 28.39 11.76
C LYS A 564 -12.56 28.33 13.24
N THR A 565 -13.32 27.58 14.03
CA THR A 565 -13.06 27.35 15.46
C THR A 565 -12.55 25.93 15.75
N SER A 566 -12.47 25.06 14.75
CA SER A 566 -11.97 23.69 14.91
C SER A 566 -10.43 23.67 15.02
N PRO A 567 -9.86 23.11 16.11
CA PRO A 567 -8.43 22.99 16.29
C PRO A 567 -7.74 22.22 15.14
N VAL A 568 -8.33 21.09 14.73
CA VAL A 568 -7.78 20.24 13.67
C VAL A 568 -7.85 20.92 12.31
N ALA A 569 -9.00 21.54 11.99
CA ALA A 569 -9.16 22.25 10.72
C ALA A 569 -8.16 23.39 10.57
N LEU A 570 -7.98 24.18 11.63
CA LEU A 570 -7.02 25.29 11.68
C LEU A 570 -5.58 24.80 11.58
N ALA A 571 -5.22 23.74 12.31
CA ALA A 571 -3.88 23.14 12.25
C ALA A 571 -3.56 22.62 10.83
N LEU A 572 -4.49 21.87 10.22
CA LEU A 572 -4.34 21.36 8.85
C LEU A 572 -4.20 22.49 7.83
N SER A 573 -5.08 23.48 7.90
CA SER A 573 -5.09 24.63 6.98
C SER A 573 -3.78 25.41 7.06
N CYS A 574 -3.35 25.74 8.28
CA CYS A 574 -2.13 26.50 8.52
C CYS A 574 -0.89 25.75 8.04
N CYS A 575 -0.74 24.48 8.41
CA CYS A 575 0.41 23.67 8.01
C CYS A 575 0.46 23.47 6.50
N THR A 576 -0.67 23.24 5.84
CA THR A 576 -0.74 23.04 4.39
C THR A 576 -0.35 24.31 3.63
N ILE A 577 -0.87 25.46 4.03
CA ILE A 577 -0.57 26.75 3.38
C ILE A 577 0.88 27.15 3.63
N ALA A 578 1.39 26.98 4.85
CA ALA A 578 2.79 27.21 5.16
C ALA A 578 3.71 26.27 4.36
N MET A 579 3.34 24.99 4.23
CA MET A 579 4.07 24.01 3.43
C MET A 579 4.12 24.40 1.95
N ASN A 580 2.99 24.81 1.37
CA ASN A 580 2.94 25.27 -0.01
C ASN A 580 3.79 26.54 -0.21
N SER A 581 3.66 27.52 0.69
CA SER A 581 4.45 28.75 0.65
C SER A 581 5.95 28.47 0.77
N ASN A 582 6.38 27.62 1.71
CA ASN A 582 7.78 27.19 1.84
C ASN A 582 8.31 26.56 0.55
N ARG A 583 7.53 25.65 -0.07
CA ARG A 583 7.91 25.02 -1.34
C ARG A 583 8.08 26.04 -2.46
N GLU A 584 7.13 26.96 -2.61
CA GLU A 584 7.17 27.98 -3.66
C GLU A 584 8.34 28.94 -3.51
N PHE A 585 8.58 29.46 -2.30
CA PHE A 585 9.62 30.46 -2.06
C PHE A 585 11.03 29.88 -2.00
N LEU A 586 11.21 28.67 -1.44
CA LEU A 586 12.50 27.99 -1.50
C LEU A 586 12.85 27.56 -2.93
N GLY A 587 11.86 27.13 -3.72
CA GLY A 587 12.07 26.76 -5.12
C GLY A 587 12.49 27.93 -6.04
N ARG A 588 12.28 29.18 -5.62
CA ARG A 588 12.72 30.38 -6.37
C ARG A 588 14.22 30.67 -6.23
N ASN A 589 14.86 30.18 -5.17
CA ASN A 589 16.28 30.36 -4.95
C ASN A 589 17.06 29.30 -5.73
N ARG A 590 17.55 29.67 -6.92
CA ARG A 590 18.30 28.77 -7.82
C ARG A 590 19.68 28.33 -7.27
N ASP A 591 20.15 28.97 -6.20
CA ASP A 591 21.50 28.74 -5.64
C ASP A 591 21.59 27.60 -4.61
N VAL A 592 20.47 26.95 -4.27
CA VAL A 592 20.48 25.79 -3.35
C VAL A 592 20.37 24.51 -4.16
N ASP A 593 21.50 24.08 -4.74
CA ASP A 593 21.73 22.70 -5.14
C ASP A 593 21.72 21.82 -3.87
N GLY A 594 20.54 21.44 -3.39
CA GLY A 594 20.42 20.61 -2.19
C GLY A 594 19.03 20.58 -1.54
N ASP A 595 18.35 19.44 -1.71
CA ASP A 595 17.41 18.83 -0.76
C ASP A 595 16.53 19.78 0.10
N PHE A 596 15.76 20.65 -0.56
CA PHE A 596 14.82 21.54 0.11
C PHE A 596 13.80 20.77 0.97
N ALA A 597 13.44 19.55 0.58
CA ALA A 597 12.55 18.68 1.32
C ALA A 597 13.10 18.37 2.73
N ASN A 598 14.39 18.05 2.85
CA ASN A 598 15.03 17.83 4.14
C ASN A 598 15.13 19.11 4.99
N SER A 599 15.35 20.26 4.37
CA SER A 599 15.34 21.55 5.07
C SER A 599 13.96 21.86 5.65
N ILE A 600 12.90 21.68 4.85
CA ILE A 600 11.52 21.86 5.30
C ILE A 600 11.18 20.86 6.40
N ARG A 601 11.49 19.58 6.21
CA ARG A 601 11.27 18.54 7.22
C ARG A 601 11.90 18.90 8.57
N THR A 602 13.18 19.29 8.55
CA THR A 602 13.91 19.68 9.76
C THR A 602 13.28 20.89 10.44
N HIS A 603 12.76 21.85 9.68
CA HIS A 603 12.04 23.01 10.22
C HIS A 603 10.71 22.60 10.86
N LEU A 604 9.90 21.81 10.16
CA LEU A 604 8.62 21.31 10.69
C LEU A 604 8.82 20.48 11.96
N ASP A 605 9.89 19.68 12.03
CA ASP A 605 10.24 18.90 13.22
C ASP A 605 10.51 19.81 14.43
N LYS A 606 11.25 20.90 14.24
CA LYS A 606 11.49 21.92 15.28
C LYS A 606 10.20 22.63 15.70
N CYS A 607 9.33 22.98 14.73
CA CYS A 607 8.03 23.58 15.04
C CYS A 607 7.16 22.64 15.88
N ALA A 608 7.20 21.33 15.59
CA ALA A 608 6.47 20.33 16.36
C ALA A 608 7.04 20.17 17.78
N ASP A 609 8.35 20.28 17.97
CA ASP A 609 8.98 20.28 19.29
C ASP A 609 8.59 21.51 20.11
N VAL A 610 8.56 22.69 19.48
CA VAL A 610 8.07 23.94 20.12
C VAL A 610 6.59 23.80 20.49
N ALA A 611 5.77 23.25 19.59
CA ALA A 611 4.35 23.01 19.83
C ALA A 611 4.13 22.05 21.01
N LYS A 612 4.86 20.93 21.04
CA LYS A 612 4.85 19.97 22.14
C LYS A 612 5.28 20.60 23.45
N SER A 613 6.39 21.34 23.46
CA SER A 613 6.92 22.00 24.65
C SER A 613 5.91 22.97 25.25
N ASN A 614 5.29 23.82 24.44
CA ASN A 614 4.26 24.76 24.87
C ASN A 614 3.02 24.04 25.42
N CYS A 615 2.62 22.92 24.81
CA CYS A 615 1.44 22.17 25.24
C CYS A 615 1.65 21.43 26.57
N CYS A 616 2.86 20.91 26.81
CA CYS A 616 3.15 20.05 27.95
C CYS A 616 3.57 20.81 29.23
N GLN A 617 3.50 22.15 29.23
CA GLN A 617 3.81 22.96 30.43
C GLN A 617 2.88 22.63 31.61
N GLU A 618 1.61 22.34 31.34
CA GLU A 618 0.63 21.96 32.37
C GLU A 618 0.48 20.43 32.48
N VAL A 619 0.52 19.89 33.71
CA VAL A 619 0.49 18.44 33.99
C VAL A 619 -0.77 17.75 33.43
N ASN A 620 -1.93 18.41 33.52
CA ASN A 620 -3.21 17.86 33.05
C ASN A 620 -3.34 17.78 31.52
N LYS A 621 -2.46 18.46 30.77
CA LYS A 621 -2.49 18.55 29.31
C LYS A 621 -1.47 17.64 28.62
N ARG A 622 -0.77 16.77 29.37
CA ARG A 622 0.33 15.92 28.88
C ARG A 622 -0.12 14.60 28.24
N SER A 623 -1.31 14.08 28.54
CA SER A 623 -1.72 12.78 28.00
C SER A 623 -1.99 12.83 26.49
N PHE A 624 -1.64 11.73 25.80
CA PHE A 624 -1.97 11.51 24.40
C PHE A 624 -3.48 11.60 24.14
N CYS A 625 -3.89 12.34 23.09
CA CYS A 625 -5.28 12.46 22.62
C CYS A 625 -5.51 11.56 21.42
N ILE A 626 -6.31 10.52 21.57
CA ILE A 626 -6.68 9.71 20.42
C ILE A 626 -7.70 10.43 19.53
N GLU A 627 -8.51 11.32 20.10
CA GLU A 627 -9.58 12.07 19.45
C GLU A 627 -9.04 13.02 18.38
N GLN A 628 -7.87 13.62 18.63
CA GLN A 628 -7.19 14.49 17.65
C GLN A 628 -6.64 13.67 16.47
N VAL A 629 -6.06 12.51 16.75
CA VAL A 629 -5.55 11.60 15.72
C VAL A 629 -6.68 10.96 14.92
N HIS A 630 -7.81 10.65 15.57
CA HIS A 630 -9.03 10.18 14.92
C HIS A 630 -9.48 11.20 13.86
N GLN A 631 -9.69 12.46 14.25
CA GLN A 631 -10.05 13.54 13.33
C GLN A 631 -9.06 13.71 12.16
N LEU A 632 -7.75 13.59 12.41
CA LEU A 632 -6.74 13.63 11.34
C LEU A 632 -6.89 12.46 10.36
N ASN A 633 -7.15 11.24 10.85
CA ASN A 633 -7.36 10.08 10.00
C ASN A 633 -8.71 10.08 9.26
N GLU A 634 -9.73 10.73 9.82
CA GLU A 634 -10.98 11.03 9.09
C GLU A 634 -10.66 11.94 7.89
N LEU A 635 -9.92 13.04 8.08
CA LEU A 635 -9.52 13.95 7.00
C LEU A 635 -8.70 13.24 5.92
N GLN A 636 -7.79 12.34 6.30
CA GLN A 636 -7.04 11.52 5.34
C GLN A 636 -7.98 10.60 4.53
N SER A 637 -8.93 9.95 5.20
CA SER A 637 -9.92 9.09 4.55
C SER A 637 -10.86 9.87 3.61
N MET A 638 -11.34 11.03 4.07
CA MET A 638 -12.18 11.95 3.30
C MET A 638 -11.46 12.48 2.06
N THR A 639 -10.20 12.90 2.18
CA THR A 639 -9.40 13.36 1.03
C THR A 639 -9.23 12.24 0.00
N THR A 640 -8.95 11.03 0.48
CA THR A 640 -8.76 9.82 -0.33
C THR A 640 -10.01 9.50 -1.15
N GLY A 641 -11.17 9.47 -0.49
CA GLY A 641 -12.45 9.25 -1.18
C GLY A 641 -12.87 10.40 -2.09
N LEU A 642 -12.59 11.65 -1.71
CA LEU A 642 -12.96 12.82 -2.52
C LEU A 642 -12.14 12.87 -3.81
N LYS A 643 -10.82 12.63 -3.74
CA LYS A 643 -9.97 12.50 -4.94
C LYS A 643 -10.46 11.38 -5.86
N HIS A 644 -10.78 10.22 -5.29
CA HIS A 644 -11.32 9.08 -6.04
C HIS A 644 -12.64 9.45 -6.74
N LEU A 645 -13.58 10.03 -6.02
CA LEU A 645 -14.89 10.39 -6.55
C LEU A 645 -14.77 11.42 -7.68
N VAL A 646 -13.97 12.47 -7.49
CA VAL A 646 -13.71 13.46 -8.55
C VAL A 646 -13.10 12.78 -9.77
N ALA A 647 -12.11 11.89 -9.57
CA ALA A 647 -11.48 11.16 -10.66
C ALA A 647 -12.46 10.23 -11.40
N MET A 648 -13.45 9.65 -10.73
CA MET A 648 -14.53 8.89 -11.38
C MET A 648 -15.47 9.79 -12.17
N ILE A 649 -15.95 10.89 -11.57
CA ILE A 649 -16.91 11.80 -12.21
C ILE A 649 -16.30 12.40 -13.48
N GLU A 650 -15.01 12.74 -13.46
CA GLU A 650 -14.28 13.23 -14.64
C GLU A 650 -14.33 12.25 -15.83
N VAL A 651 -14.35 10.94 -15.58
CA VAL A 651 -14.48 9.94 -16.65
C VAL A 651 -15.94 9.74 -17.03
N LEU A 652 -16.84 9.69 -16.04
CA LEU A 652 -18.24 9.32 -16.25
C LEU A 652 -19.06 10.43 -16.91
N CYS A 653 -18.82 11.72 -16.60
CA CYS A 653 -19.52 12.84 -17.24
C CYS A 653 -19.40 12.80 -18.78
N PRO A 654 -18.20 12.82 -19.39
CA PRO A 654 -18.07 12.75 -20.85
C PRO A 654 -18.54 11.39 -21.41
N PHE A 655 -18.30 10.28 -20.70
CA PHE A 655 -18.74 8.95 -21.11
C PHE A 655 -20.25 8.90 -21.36
N TYR A 656 -21.05 9.34 -20.39
CA TYR A 656 -22.51 9.31 -20.50
C TYR A 656 -23.11 10.32 -21.48
N MET A 657 -22.39 11.39 -21.81
CA MET A 657 -22.81 12.36 -22.82
C MET A 657 -22.59 11.85 -24.25
N SER A 658 -21.55 11.05 -24.46
CA SER A 658 -21.11 10.66 -25.79
C SER A 658 -22.05 9.67 -26.51
N ASN A 659 -22.96 8.99 -25.78
CA ASN A 659 -23.86 7.93 -26.28
C ASN A 659 -23.18 6.83 -27.14
N SER A 660 -21.85 6.81 -27.21
CA SER A 660 -21.07 5.87 -28.01
C SER A 660 -20.30 4.97 -27.07
N ASN A 661 -20.51 3.66 -27.17
CA ASN A 661 -19.69 2.65 -26.50
C ASN A 661 -18.24 2.60 -27.05
N LYS A 662 -17.87 3.53 -27.95
CA LYS A 662 -16.60 3.61 -28.68
C LYS A 662 -15.86 4.90 -28.35
N PHE A 663 -15.71 5.25 -27.07
CA PHE A 663 -14.80 6.33 -26.70
C PHE A 663 -13.35 5.84 -26.78
N ASP A 664 -12.85 5.72 -28.01
CA ASP A 664 -11.47 5.38 -28.37
C ASP A 664 -10.56 6.61 -28.49
N SER A 665 -11.12 7.82 -28.44
CA SER A 665 -10.35 9.07 -28.49
C SER A 665 -10.28 9.71 -27.10
N CYS A 666 -9.06 9.95 -26.61
CA CYS A 666 -8.77 10.66 -25.37
C CYS A 666 -9.46 12.04 -25.35
N SER A 667 -10.62 12.18 -24.70
CA SER A 667 -10.96 13.45 -24.06
C SER A 667 -10.42 13.37 -22.64
N HIS A 668 -9.23 13.94 -22.42
CA HIS A 668 -8.68 14.13 -21.08
C HIS A 668 -9.44 15.24 -20.37
N PHE A 669 -10.76 15.07 -20.18
CA PHE A 669 -11.52 15.96 -19.34
C PHE A 669 -10.92 15.91 -17.94
N ARG A 670 -10.18 16.96 -17.59
CA ARG A 670 -9.87 17.30 -16.21
C ARG A 670 -10.79 18.42 -15.81
N ASN A 671 -11.48 18.23 -14.70
CA ASN A 671 -12.35 19.25 -14.19
C ASN A 671 -11.49 20.50 -13.84
N PRO A 672 -11.89 21.71 -14.27
CA PRO A 672 -11.14 22.93 -14.00
C PRO A 672 -11.49 23.56 -12.64
N PHE A 673 -12.28 22.88 -11.80
CA PHE A 673 -12.95 23.46 -10.63
C PHE A 673 -12.35 23.02 -9.30
N ILE A 674 -11.75 21.83 -9.21
CA ILE A 674 -11.16 21.33 -7.98
C ILE A 674 -9.82 20.65 -8.29
N SER A 675 -8.80 21.06 -7.54
CA SER A 675 -7.48 20.44 -7.48
C SER A 675 -7.17 20.14 -6.02
N PHE A 676 -6.17 19.31 -5.77
CA PHE A 676 -5.81 18.89 -4.43
C PHE A 676 -4.30 19.01 -4.23
N TYR A 677 -3.91 19.49 -3.05
CA TYR A 677 -2.54 19.36 -2.61
C TYR A 677 -2.11 17.87 -2.60
N PRO A 678 -0.84 17.56 -2.93
CA PRO A 678 -0.28 16.24 -2.71
C PRO A 678 -0.44 15.81 -1.25
N PHE A 679 -0.66 14.52 -1.01
CA PHE A 679 -0.86 13.99 0.33
C PHE A 679 0.33 14.24 1.24
N TRP A 680 1.55 14.15 0.71
CA TRP A 680 2.77 14.45 1.45
C TRP A 680 2.94 15.93 1.81
N MET A 681 2.17 16.84 1.20
CA MET A 681 2.12 18.26 1.58
C MET A 681 0.98 18.52 2.56
N LEU A 682 -0.23 18.04 2.24
CA LEU A 682 -1.44 18.21 3.05
C LEU A 682 -1.27 17.62 4.46
N PHE A 683 -0.61 16.46 4.56
CA PHE A 683 -0.36 15.77 5.82
C PHE A 683 1.15 15.64 6.10
N ALA A 684 1.94 16.67 5.78
CA ALA A 684 3.41 16.61 5.82
C ALA A 684 4.00 16.00 7.11
N SER A 685 3.47 16.36 8.28
CA SER A 685 3.81 15.77 9.57
C SER A 685 2.58 15.63 10.46
N GLY A 686 2.15 14.39 10.71
CA GLY A 686 1.08 14.09 11.65
C GLY A 686 1.40 14.57 13.06
N ARG A 687 2.65 14.45 13.51
CA ARG A 687 3.11 14.94 14.81
C ARG A 687 2.95 16.45 14.94
N LEU A 688 3.35 17.23 13.92
CA LEU A 688 3.17 18.68 13.93
C LEU A 688 1.69 19.07 14.00
N LEU A 689 0.87 18.46 13.14
CA LEU A 689 -0.57 18.70 13.10
C LEU A 689 -1.23 18.40 14.44
N TYR A 690 -0.87 17.26 15.04
CA TYR A 690 -1.35 16.85 16.35
C TYR A 690 -1.02 17.89 17.44
N TRP A 691 0.24 18.32 17.54
CA TRP A 691 0.65 19.24 18.61
C TRP A 691 0.09 20.66 18.44
N ILE A 692 0.00 21.16 17.20
CA ILE A 692 -0.68 22.44 16.95
C ILE A 692 -2.16 22.34 17.28
N SER A 693 -2.83 21.25 16.88
CA SER A 693 -4.24 21.04 17.23
C SER A 693 -4.45 20.99 18.74
N ARG A 694 -3.59 20.27 19.47
CA ARG A 694 -3.63 20.21 20.94
C ARG A 694 -3.42 21.55 21.62
N LEU A 695 -2.60 22.44 21.06
CA LEU A 695 -2.47 23.80 21.58
C LEU A 695 -3.74 24.61 21.36
N LEU A 696 -4.32 24.54 20.16
CA LEU A 696 -5.54 25.27 19.81
C LEU A 696 -6.75 24.78 20.60
N GLN A 697 -6.82 23.48 20.92
CA GLN A 697 -7.86 22.90 21.77
C GLN A 697 -7.94 23.59 23.15
N ASN A 698 -6.80 24.04 23.68
CA ASN A 698 -6.70 24.70 24.98
C ASN A 698 -6.92 26.22 24.94
N ILE A 699 -7.23 26.79 23.77
CA ILE A 699 -7.47 28.21 23.56
C ILE A 699 -8.97 28.43 23.38
N ASP A 700 -9.48 29.58 23.84
CA ASP A 700 -10.86 29.98 23.61
C ASP A 700 -11.19 29.92 22.11
N PRO A 701 -12.33 29.31 21.71
CA PRO A 701 -12.69 29.16 20.30
C PRO A 701 -12.61 30.44 19.47
N SER A 702 -12.95 31.60 20.03
CA SER A 702 -12.92 32.88 19.32
C SER A 702 -11.50 33.37 19.00
N GLU A 703 -10.51 32.97 19.81
CA GLU A 703 -9.11 33.39 19.69
C GLU A 703 -8.26 32.43 18.83
N ARG A 704 -8.75 31.21 18.55
CA ARG A 704 -7.98 30.16 17.85
C ARG A 704 -7.50 30.61 16.47
N PHE A 705 -8.37 31.22 15.67
CA PHE A 705 -8.00 31.69 14.33
C PHE A 705 -6.94 32.79 14.39
N HIS A 706 -7.09 33.74 15.32
CA HIS A 706 -6.12 34.82 15.53
C HIS A 706 -4.74 34.27 15.95
N LYS A 707 -4.72 33.28 16.86
CA LYS A 707 -3.49 32.58 17.26
C LYS A 707 -2.80 31.89 16.08
N VAL A 708 -3.57 31.27 15.19
CA VAL A 708 -3.01 30.62 14.00
C VAL A 708 -2.41 31.63 13.04
N MET A 709 -3.16 32.69 12.71
CA MET A 709 -2.73 33.73 11.78
C MET A 709 -1.47 34.45 12.27
N ASN A 710 -1.44 34.88 13.53
CA ASN A 710 -0.44 35.84 14.01
C ASN A 710 0.73 35.18 14.75
N GLU A 711 0.63 33.90 15.11
CA GLU A 711 1.72 33.21 15.81
C GLU A 711 2.21 31.96 15.09
N TRP A 712 1.32 31.05 14.71
CA TRP A 712 1.76 29.77 14.14
C TRP A 712 2.14 29.86 12.68
N LEU A 713 1.38 30.59 11.85
CA LEU A 713 1.69 30.74 10.44
C LEU A 713 3.10 31.34 10.23
N PRO A 714 3.50 32.45 10.87
CA PRO A 714 4.84 33.00 10.71
C PRO A 714 5.95 32.05 11.19
N LYS A 715 5.71 31.28 12.27
CA LYS A 715 6.66 30.29 12.79
C LYS A 715 6.88 29.12 11.83
N LEU A 716 5.86 28.73 11.06
CA LEU A 716 5.94 27.62 10.11
C LEU A 716 6.66 28.00 8.81
N LEU A 717 6.77 29.29 8.51
CA LEU A 717 7.47 29.79 7.33
C LEU A 717 8.99 29.81 7.56
N ILE A 718 9.75 29.28 6.60
CA ILE A 718 11.20 29.30 6.60
C ILE A 718 11.66 30.66 6.10
N ARG A 719 12.49 31.35 6.88
CA ARG A 719 12.98 32.68 6.51
C ARG A 719 13.76 32.63 5.20
N THR A 720 13.28 33.38 4.22
CA THR A 720 13.92 33.64 2.92
C THR A 720 14.25 35.14 2.78
N ASN A 721 15.02 35.52 1.76
CA ASN A 721 15.35 36.93 1.49
C ASN A 721 14.10 37.81 1.23
N THR A 722 12.98 37.19 0.86
CA THR A 722 11.67 37.82 0.63
C THR A 722 10.67 37.52 1.76
N GLY A 723 11.14 37.36 3.00
CA GLY A 723 10.34 36.84 4.11
C GLY A 723 9.02 37.57 4.39
N ARG A 724 8.96 38.92 4.25
CA ARG A 724 7.71 39.67 4.42
C ARG A 724 6.68 39.37 3.33
N GLU A 725 7.11 39.28 2.06
CA GLU A 725 6.21 38.93 0.96
C GLU A 725 5.66 37.50 1.12
N GLN A 726 6.50 36.58 1.58
CA GLN A 726 6.10 35.19 1.83
C GLN A 726 5.01 35.09 2.91
N GLU A 727 5.19 35.82 4.01
CA GLU A 727 4.22 35.89 5.11
C GLU A 727 2.90 36.54 4.68
N ASP A 728 2.97 37.63 3.92
CA ASP A 728 1.79 38.30 3.36
C ASP A 728 1.01 37.38 2.40
N CYS A 729 1.70 36.67 1.52
CA CYS A 729 1.08 35.71 0.59
C CYS A 729 0.40 34.56 1.35
N ALA A 730 1.09 33.94 2.29
CA ALA A 730 0.55 32.83 3.08
C ALA A 730 -0.67 33.29 3.91
N SER A 731 -0.61 34.48 4.50
CA SER A 731 -1.71 35.05 5.28
C SER A 731 -2.94 35.35 4.41
N LYS A 732 -2.73 35.89 3.20
CA LYS A 732 -3.79 36.11 2.22
C LYS A 732 -4.46 34.80 1.82
N ASP A 733 -3.69 33.76 1.56
CA ASP A 733 -4.23 32.46 1.14
C ASP A 733 -5.00 31.76 2.27
N LEU A 734 -4.54 31.88 3.52
CA LEU A 734 -5.28 31.37 4.68
C LEU A 734 -6.59 32.14 4.88
N THR A 735 -6.60 33.45 4.69
CA THR A 735 -7.83 34.25 4.74
C THR A 735 -8.79 33.91 3.59
N LYS A 736 -8.28 33.77 2.35
CA LYS A 736 -9.07 33.33 1.20
C LYS A 736 -9.74 31.98 1.44
N LEU A 737 -9.02 31.02 2.03
CA LEU A 737 -9.57 29.70 2.36
C LEU A 737 -10.80 29.81 3.26
N PHE A 738 -10.70 30.54 4.37
CA PHE A 738 -11.82 30.63 5.33
C PHE A 738 -12.97 31.49 4.81
N ASN A 739 -12.70 32.54 4.03
CA ASN A 739 -13.75 33.30 3.34
C ASN A 739 -14.51 32.41 2.33
N LEU A 740 -13.79 31.55 1.60
CA LEU A 740 -14.41 30.58 0.69
C LEU A 740 -15.23 29.55 1.46
N ILE A 741 -14.73 29.03 2.59
CA ILE A 741 -15.47 28.09 3.44
C ILE A 741 -16.80 28.71 3.90
N ASP A 742 -16.78 29.95 4.39
CA ASP A 742 -17.98 30.64 4.85
C ASP A 742 -19.00 30.81 3.71
N LYS A 743 -18.54 31.11 2.49
CA LYS A 743 -19.39 31.24 1.29
C LYS A 743 -19.93 29.92 0.73
N LEU A 744 -19.15 28.84 0.80
CA LEU A 744 -19.56 27.52 0.30
C LEU A 744 -20.46 26.76 1.30
N ASN A 745 -20.42 27.15 2.57
CA ASN A 745 -21.17 26.50 3.64
C ASN A 745 -22.45 27.26 4.06
N SER A 746 -22.65 28.49 3.55
CA SER A 746 -23.93 29.21 3.57
C SER A 746 -24.90 28.60 2.56
#